data_AF-A0A8B8XKQ0-F1
#
_entry.id   AF-A0A8B8XKQ0-F1
#
_cell.length_a   1.000
_cell.length_b   1.000
_cell.length_c   1.000
_cell.angle_alpha   90.00
_cell.angle_beta   90.00
_cell.angle_gamma   90.00
#
_symmetry.space_group_name_H-M   'P 1'
#
loop_
_entity.id
_entity.type
_entity.pdbx_description
1 polymer ?
#
loop_
_entity_poly.entity_id
_entity_poly.type
_entity_poly.pdbx_seq_one_letter_code
_entity_poly.pdbx_strand_id
1 'polypeptide(L)'
;MNFLRGVMGGQSAGPQHTEAETIQKLCDRVASSTLLDDRRNAVRALKSLSKKYRLEVGIQAMEHLIHVLQTDRSDSEIIGYALDTLYNIISNDEEEEVEENSTRQSEDLGSQFTEIFIKQQENVTLLLSLLEEFDFHVRWPGVKLLTSLLKQLGPQVQQIILVSPMGVSRLMDLLADSREVIRNDGVLLLQALTRSNGAIQKIVAFENAFERLLDIITEEGNSDGGIVVEDCLILLQNLLKNNNSNQNFFKEGSYIQRMKPWFEVGDENSGWSAQKVTNLHLMLQLVRVLVSPNNPPGATSSCQKAMFQCGLLQQLCTILMATGVPADILTETINTVSEVIRGCQVNQDYFASVNAPSNPPRPAIVVLLMSMVNERQPFVLRCAVLYCFQCFLYKNQKGQGEIVSTLLPSTIDATGNSVSAGQLLCGGLFSTDSLSNWCAAVALAHALQENATQKEQLLRVQLATSIGNPPVSLLQQCTNILSQGSKIQTRVGLLMLLCTWLSNCPIAVTHFLHNSANVPFLTGQIAENLGEEEQLVQGLCALLLGISIYFNDNSLESYMKEKLKQLIEKRIGKENFIEKLGFISKHELYSRASQKPQPNFPSPEYMIFDHEFTKLVKELEGVITKAIYKSSEEDKKEEEVKKTLEQHDSIVTHYKNMIREQDLQLEELKQQISTLKCQNEQLQTAVTQQVSQIQQHKDQYNLLKVQLGKDNQHQVSYSDGAQMNGIQPEEVGRLREEIEELKSNQELLQSQLAEKDSFIENLKSSQPSPGTNEQSSATASARDSEQIAELKQELATLKSQLNSQSSEITKLQTEKQELLQKTEAFAKSVPVPGESETVIATKTTDVEGRLSALLQETKELKNEIKALSEERTAIKEQLDSSNSTIAILQNEKNKLEVDIADSKKEQDDLLVLLADQDQKIFSLKNKLKELGHPVEEEDELESGDQDDEDDEDEDDGKEQGHI
;
A
#
# COMPACT_ATOMS: atom_id res chain seq x y z
N MET A 1 30.31 -24.77 -71.14
CA MET A 1 31.11 -24.79 -72.39
C MET A 1 32.60 -24.79 -72.03
N ASN A 2 33.16 -25.94 -71.62
CA ASN A 2 34.53 -26.02 -71.05
C ASN A 2 35.49 -26.86 -71.89
N PHE A 3 35.52 -26.71 -73.22
CA PHE A 3 36.43 -27.52 -74.06
C PHE A 3 37.26 -26.76 -75.10
N LEU A 4 37.20 -25.42 -75.16
CA LEU A 4 37.87 -24.65 -76.23
C LEU A 4 38.91 -23.62 -75.78
N ARG A 5 39.23 -23.48 -74.48
CA ARG A 5 40.19 -22.45 -74.00
C ARG A 5 41.65 -22.91 -73.88
N GLY A 6 41.97 -24.14 -74.28
CA GLY A 6 43.31 -24.73 -74.09
C GLY A 6 44.34 -24.51 -75.20
N VAL A 7 44.07 -23.73 -76.26
CA VAL A 7 44.90 -23.78 -77.50
C VAL A 7 45.51 -22.43 -77.94
N MET A 8 45.41 -21.34 -77.19
CA MET A 8 46.18 -20.12 -77.49
C MET A 8 46.95 -19.62 -76.27
N GLY A 9 48.27 -19.76 -76.33
CA GLY A 9 49.20 -19.25 -75.33
C GLY A 9 49.22 -17.72 -75.28
N GLY A 10 49.36 -17.19 -74.06
CA GLY A 10 49.55 -15.77 -73.80
C GLY A 10 49.98 -15.52 -72.35
N GLN A 11 51.30 -15.36 -72.18
CA GLN A 11 52.03 -14.69 -71.10
C GLN A 11 51.92 -15.23 -69.65
N SER A 12 53.08 -15.53 -69.08
CA SER A 12 53.33 -15.84 -67.67
C SER A 12 52.83 -14.73 -66.75
N ALA A 13 51.85 -15.04 -65.90
CA ALA A 13 51.49 -14.20 -64.76
C ALA A 13 52.71 -14.04 -63.84
N GLY A 14 53.03 -12.81 -63.46
CA GLY A 14 54.04 -12.51 -62.43
C GLY A 14 53.69 -13.13 -61.07
N PRO A 15 54.59 -13.07 -60.07
CA PRO A 15 54.40 -13.71 -58.78
C PRO A 15 53.09 -13.23 -58.14
N GLN A 16 52.21 -14.16 -57.76
CA GLN A 16 51.01 -13.86 -57.00
C GLN A 16 51.41 -13.31 -55.62
N HIS A 17 51.15 -12.03 -55.37
CA HIS A 17 51.30 -11.44 -54.04
C HIS A 17 50.38 -12.14 -53.06
N THR A 18 50.87 -12.46 -51.86
CA THR A 18 50.04 -12.99 -50.78
C THR A 18 49.06 -11.92 -50.28
N GLU A 19 47.90 -12.35 -49.80
CA GLU A 19 46.83 -11.44 -49.33
C GLU A 19 47.34 -10.54 -48.18
N ALA A 20 48.17 -11.08 -47.28
CA ALA A 20 48.86 -10.32 -46.24
C ALA A 20 49.80 -9.22 -46.81
N GLU A 21 50.54 -9.50 -47.90
CA GLU A 21 51.41 -8.50 -48.54
C GLU A 21 50.58 -7.38 -49.19
N THR A 22 49.38 -7.71 -49.67
CA THR A 22 48.45 -6.72 -50.23
C THR A 22 47.91 -5.79 -49.14
N ILE A 23 47.55 -6.33 -47.98
CA ILE A 23 47.12 -5.54 -46.81
C ILE A 23 48.26 -4.64 -46.32
N GLN A 24 49.49 -5.17 -46.20
CA GLN A 24 50.65 -4.36 -45.80
C GLN A 24 50.90 -3.20 -46.77
N LYS A 25 50.82 -3.40 -48.08
CA LYS A 25 50.95 -2.31 -49.06
C LYS A 25 49.85 -1.25 -48.93
N LEU A 26 48.64 -1.64 -48.55
CA LEU A 26 47.57 -0.69 -48.26
C LEU A 26 47.86 0.09 -46.98
N CYS A 27 48.33 -0.57 -45.91
CA CYS A 27 48.79 0.09 -44.69
C CYS A 27 49.91 1.11 -44.97
N ASP A 28 50.91 0.73 -45.74
CA ASP A 28 52.01 1.61 -46.13
C ASP A 28 51.49 2.84 -46.90
N ARG A 29 50.50 2.66 -47.78
CA ARG A 29 49.87 3.79 -48.51
C ARG A 29 49.09 4.72 -47.58
N VAL A 30 48.37 4.18 -46.59
CA VAL A 30 47.67 4.97 -45.58
C VAL A 30 48.67 5.79 -44.76
N ALA A 31 49.81 5.19 -44.37
CA ALA A 31 50.80 5.85 -43.52
C ALA A 31 51.71 6.83 -44.28
N SER A 32 52.13 6.51 -45.50
CA SER A 32 53.19 7.25 -46.22
C SER A 32 52.69 8.21 -47.30
N SER A 33 51.48 8.03 -47.82
CA SER A 33 50.98 8.90 -48.89
C SER A 33 50.61 10.28 -48.35
N THR A 34 51.15 11.33 -48.98
CA THR A 34 50.85 12.72 -48.63
C THR A 34 49.51 13.18 -49.21
N LEU A 35 49.02 12.55 -50.28
CA LEU A 35 47.76 12.90 -50.92
C LEU A 35 46.57 12.25 -50.20
N LEU A 36 45.62 13.07 -49.75
CA LEU A 36 44.41 12.62 -49.04
C LEU A 36 43.62 11.59 -49.86
N ASP A 37 43.46 11.82 -51.17
CA ASP A 37 42.72 10.90 -52.06
C ASP A 37 43.35 9.50 -52.10
N ASP A 38 44.68 9.41 -52.06
CA ASP A 38 45.39 8.14 -52.05
C ASP A 38 45.22 7.40 -50.72
N ARG A 39 45.29 8.13 -49.59
CA ARG A 39 44.99 7.56 -48.27
C ARG A 39 43.54 7.09 -48.19
N ARG A 40 42.59 7.91 -48.64
CA ARG A 40 41.15 7.60 -48.65
C ARG A 40 40.84 6.35 -49.46
N ASN A 41 41.40 6.24 -50.67
CA ASN A 41 41.23 5.06 -51.52
C ASN A 41 41.83 3.80 -50.88
N ALA A 42 42.96 3.92 -50.18
CA ALA A 42 43.56 2.81 -49.45
C ALA A 42 42.69 2.35 -48.26
N VAL A 43 42.16 3.28 -47.46
CA VAL A 43 41.22 2.95 -46.37
C VAL A 43 39.93 2.30 -46.91
N ARG A 44 39.39 2.80 -48.03
CA ARG A 44 38.21 2.18 -48.68
C ARG A 44 38.48 0.74 -49.13
N ALA A 45 39.69 0.45 -49.61
CA ALA A 45 40.10 -0.90 -49.95
C ALA A 45 40.24 -1.79 -48.69
N LEU A 46 40.85 -1.28 -47.62
CA LEU A 46 40.94 -1.98 -46.32
C LEU A 46 39.56 -2.30 -45.74
N LYS A 47 38.59 -1.38 -45.83
CA LYS A 47 37.18 -1.61 -45.46
C LYS A 47 36.58 -2.83 -46.16
N SER A 48 36.88 -3.01 -47.44
CA SER A 48 36.35 -4.13 -48.22
C SER A 48 37.01 -5.46 -47.83
N LEU A 49 38.28 -5.41 -47.43
CA LEU A 49 39.04 -6.59 -47.00
C LEU A 49 38.73 -6.99 -45.55
N SER A 50 38.35 -6.05 -44.68
CA SER A 50 38.13 -6.32 -43.24
C SER A 50 37.02 -7.32 -42.94
N LYS A 51 36.02 -7.46 -43.83
CA LYS A 51 34.97 -8.47 -43.69
C LYS A 51 35.45 -9.90 -43.92
N LYS A 52 36.38 -10.11 -44.86
CA LYS A 52 36.85 -11.45 -45.25
C LYS A 52 38.16 -11.84 -44.57
N TYR A 53 39.02 -10.85 -44.32
CA TYR A 53 40.38 -11.03 -43.80
C TYR A 53 40.51 -10.29 -42.46
N ARG A 54 39.52 -10.45 -41.59
CA ARG A 54 39.37 -9.73 -40.33
C ARG A 54 40.62 -9.76 -39.45
N LEU A 55 41.20 -10.95 -39.27
CA LEU A 55 42.42 -11.15 -38.47
C LEU A 55 43.60 -10.33 -39.04
N GLU A 56 43.94 -10.54 -40.31
CA GLU A 56 45.08 -9.88 -40.98
C GLU A 56 44.93 -8.36 -41.01
N VAL A 57 43.73 -7.85 -41.32
CA VAL A 57 43.46 -6.42 -41.31
C VAL A 57 43.52 -5.87 -39.88
N GLY A 58 43.01 -6.61 -38.89
CA GLY A 58 43.07 -6.20 -37.50
C GLY A 58 44.49 -6.07 -36.94
N ILE A 59 45.36 -7.05 -37.22
CA ILE A 59 46.74 -7.02 -36.71
C ILE A 59 47.63 -5.97 -37.40
N GLN A 60 47.44 -5.70 -38.70
CA GLN A 60 48.31 -4.82 -39.48
C GLN A 60 47.75 -3.39 -39.64
N ALA A 61 46.43 -3.22 -39.75
CA ALA A 61 45.85 -1.94 -40.13
C ALA A 61 45.30 -1.12 -38.96
N MET A 62 45.00 -1.73 -37.80
CA MET A 62 44.30 -1.06 -36.70
C MET A 62 44.99 0.24 -36.23
N GLU A 63 46.30 0.21 -35.99
CA GLU A 63 47.05 1.40 -35.55
C GLU A 63 47.05 2.51 -36.61
N HIS A 64 47.16 2.15 -37.89
CA HIS A 64 47.08 3.10 -39.00
C HIS A 64 45.68 3.71 -39.15
N LEU A 65 44.62 2.93 -38.92
CA LEU A 65 43.24 3.41 -38.94
C LEU A 65 43.00 4.39 -37.79
N ILE A 66 43.51 4.10 -36.59
CA ILE A 66 43.45 5.04 -35.44
C ILE A 66 44.21 6.34 -35.77
N HIS A 67 45.37 6.26 -36.41
CA HIS A 67 46.13 7.45 -36.82
C HIS A 67 45.36 8.33 -37.83
N VAL A 68 44.63 7.72 -38.76
CA VAL A 68 43.71 8.43 -39.67
C VAL A 68 42.63 9.17 -38.88
N LEU A 69 42.03 8.54 -37.87
CA LEU A 69 41.03 9.20 -37.00
C LEU A 69 41.58 10.41 -36.24
N GLN A 70 42.87 10.42 -35.93
CA GLN A 70 43.53 11.52 -35.23
C GLN A 70 43.89 12.68 -36.17
N THR A 71 44.32 12.40 -37.40
CA THR A 71 44.99 13.39 -38.27
C THR A 71 44.12 13.89 -39.43
N ASP A 72 43.25 13.05 -39.99
CA ASP A 72 42.47 13.35 -41.20
C ASP A 72 41.02 13.79 -40.89
N ARG A 73 40.80 14.37 -39.70
CA ARG A 73 39.45 14.76 -39.21
C ARG A 73 38.70 15.76 -40.11
N SER A 74 39.40 16.52 -40.94
CA SER A 74 38.77 17.46 -41.88
C SER A 74 37.99 16.76 -43.01
N ASP A 75 38.22 15.46 -43.23
CA ASP A 75 37.62 14.69 -44.31
C ASP A 75 36.66 13.62 -43.74
N SER A 76 35.36 13.91 -43.75
CA SER A 76 34.36 12.99 -43.19
C SER A 76 34.29 11.64 -43.91
N GLU A 77 34.66 11.58 -45.20
CA GLU A 77 34.63 10.35 -45.99
C GLU A 77 35.70 9.34 -45.53
N ILE A 78 36.96 9.75 -45.37
CA ILE A 78 38.01 8.85 -44.88
C ILE A 78 37.78 8.43 -43.42
N ILE A 79 37.27 9.33 -42.58
CA ILE A 79 36.91 9.03 -41.19
C ILE A 79 35.81 7.96 -41.16
N GLY A 80 34.76 8.12 -41.97
CA GLY A 80 33.70 7.12 -42.07
C GLY A 80 34.21 5.75 -42.50
N TYR A 81 35.10 5.68 -43.49
CA TYR A 81 35.71 4.41 -43.90
C TYR A 81 36.61 3.81 -42.82
N ALA A 82 37.36 4.63 -42.09
CA ALA A 82 38.20 4.15 -41.00
C ALA A 82 37.36 3.55 -39.86
N LEU A 83 36.29 4.24 -39.45
CA LEU A 83 35.35 3.76 -38.43
C LEU A 83 34.64 2.47 -38.86
N ASP A 84 34.15 2.40 -40.10
CA ASP A 84 33.55 1.18 -40.65
C ASP A 84 34.54 0.01 -40.66
N THR A 85 35.81 0.29 -41.00
CA THR A 85 36.85 -0.76 -41.02
C THR A 85 37.14 -1.25 -39.61
N LEU A 86 37.27 -0.34 -38.63
CA LEU A 86 37.43 -0.68 -37.22
C LEU A 86 36.23 -1.45 -36.66
N TYR A 87 35.01 -1.05 -37.02
CA TYR A 87 33.80 -1.78 -36.67
C TYR A 87 33.84 -3.22 -37.20
N ASN A 88 34.20 -3.44 -38.46
CA ASN A 88 34.33 -4.80 -39.01
C ASN A 88 35.43 -5.63 -38.31
N ILE A 89 36.49 -4.99 -37.83
CA ILE A 89 37.56 -5.68 -37.08
C ILE A 89 37.07 -6.09 -35.69
N ILE A 90 36.30 -5.23 -35.03
CA ILE A 90 35.93 -5.38 -33.62
C ILE A 90 34.59 -6.10 -33.42
N SER A 91 33.58 -5.86 -34.26
CA SER A 91 32.23 -6.41 -34.10
C SER A 91 32.17 -7.90 -34.38
N ASN A 92 31.43 -8.61 -33.51
CA ASN A 92 31.06 -10.01 -33.71
C ASN A 92 29.61 -10.15 -34.23
N ASP A 93 28.92 -9.05 -34.49
CA ASP A 93 27.48 -9.08 -34.81
C ASP A 93 27.19 -9.74 -36.19
N GLU A 94 28.17 -9.82 -37.10
CA GLU A 94 28.04 -10.52 -38.41
C GLU A 94 28.23 -12.05 -38.29
N GLU A 95 28.77 -12.57 -37.19
CA GLU A 95 28.96 -14.02 -36.99
C GLU A 95 27.68 -14.75 -36.53
N GLU A 96 26.64 -14.03 -36.12
CA GLU A 96 25.36 -14.63 -35.68
C GLU A 96 24.43 -15.06 -36.84
N GLU A 97 24.62 -14.55 -38.07
CA GLU A 97 23.79 -14.92 -39.24
C GLU A 97 24.32 -16.12 -40.04
N VAL A 98 25.53 -16.63 -39.73
CA VAL A 98 26.16 -17.72 -40.49
C VAL A 98 26.01 -19.05 -39.75
N GLU A 99 25.03 -19.84 -40.20
CA GLU A 99 24.72 -21.26 -39.88
C GLU A 99 25.60 -22.01 -38.85
N GLU A 100 24.94 -22.68 -37.89
CA GLU A 100 25.43 -23.53 -36.77
C GLU A 100 26.44 -24.66 -37.10
N ASN A 101 27.02 -24.73 -38.30
CA ASN A 101 27.85 -25.87 -38.76
C ASN A 101 29.34 -25.58 -38.99
N SER A 102 29.86 -24.38 -38.72
CA SER A 102 31.32 -24.18 -38.66
C SER A 102 31.85 -24.45 -37.25
N THR A 103 32.56 -25.57 -37.13
CA THR A 103 33.38 -25.97 -35.97
C THR A 103 34.04 -24.78 -35.26
N ARG A 104 33.61 -24.57 -34.01
CA ARG A 104 34.15 -23.76 -32.90
C ARG A 104 35.68 -23.60 -32.85
N GLN A 105 36.27 -22.89 -33.82
CA GLN A 105 37.68 -22.49 -33.83
C GLN A 105 37.90 -21.05 -34.38
N SER A 106 36.88 -20.17 -34.39
CA SER A 106 37.19 -18.73 -34.33
C SER A 106 37.47 -18.42 -32.86
N GLU A 107 38.74 -18.19 -32.53
CA GLU A 107 39.08 -17.46 -31.30
C GLU A 107 38.25 -16.17 -31.26
N ASP A 108 37.81 -15.73 -30.08
CA ASP A 108 37.01 -14.50 -29.93
C ASP A 108 37.84 -13.25 -30.33
N LEU A 109 37.93 -13.02 -31.65
CA LEU A 109 38.72 -11.97 -32.27
C LEU A 109 38.19 -10.60 -31.85
N GLY A 110 36.87 -10.48 -31.64
CA GLY A 110 36.25 -9.24 -31.18
C GLY A 110 36.85 -8.80 -29.85
N SER A 111 36.79 -9.65 -28.83
CA SER A 111 37.33 -9.32 -27.51
C SER A 111 38.82 -8.99 -27.54
N GLN A 112 39.63 -9.78 -28.28
CA GLN A 112 41.06 -9.53 -28.43
C GLN A 112 41.36 -8.17 -29.07
N PHE A 113 40.69 -7.84 -30.17
CA PHE A 113 40.88 -6.56 -30.85
C PHE A 113 40.33 -5.38 -30.04
N THR A 114 39.28 -5.60 -29.24
CA THR A 114 38.77 -4.61 -28.30
C THR A 114 39.79 -4.33 -27.19
N GLU A 115 40.45 -5.34 -26.61
CA GLU A 115 41.54 -5.15 -25.65
C GLU A 115 42.68 -4.32 -26.24
N ILE A 116 43.09 -4.63 -27.47
CA ILE A 116 44.15 -3.89 -28.18
C ILE A 116 43.75 -2.42 -28.38
N PHE A 117 42.50 -2.18 -28.84
CA PHE A 117 41.99 -0.84 -29.10
C PHE A 117 41.93 0.02 -27.84
N ILE A 118 41.42 -0.52 -26.72
CA ILE A 118 41.20 0.26 -25.48
C ILE A 118 42.46 0.38 -24.61
N LYS A 119 43.53 -0.34 -24.93
CA LYS A 119 44.83 -0.24 -24.23
C LYS A 119 45.34 1.20 -24.19
N GLN A 120 45.12 1.95 -25.26
CA GLN A 120 45.29 3.40 -25.29
C GLN A 120 43.92 4.04 -25.04
N GLN A 121 43.67 4.49 -23.80
CA GLN A 121 42.36 5.03 -23.39
C GLN A 121 41.93 6.26 -24.20
N GLU A 122 42.89 7.00 -24.76
CA GLU A 122 42.66 8.14 -25.66
C GLU A 122 41.91 7.75 -26.92
N ASN A 123 41.96 6.48 -27.35
CA ASN A 123 41.20 6.00 -28.51
C ASN A 123 39.69 6.06 -28.25
N VAL A 124 39.25 5.76 -27.03
CA VAL A 124 37.84 5.83 -26.64
C VAL A 124 37.40 7.30 -26.54
N THR A 125 38.22 8.17 -25.95
CA THR A 125 37.88 9.61 -25.86
C THR A 125 37.92 10.30 -27.23
N LEU A 126 38.75 9.82 -28.16
CA LEU A 126 38.72 10.23 -29.57
C LEU A 126 37.39 9.85 -30.22
N LEU A 127 36.89 8.62 -30.01
CA LEU A 127 35.57 8.22 -30.50
C LEU A 127 34.46 9.11 -29.94
N LEU A 128 34.51 9.47 -28.65
CA LEU A 128 33.55 10.43 -28.07
C LEU A 128 33.59 11.79 -28.77
N SER A 129 34.78 12.29 -29.13
CA SER A 129 34.91 13.54 -29.88
C SER A 129 34.39 13.43 -31.32
N LEU A 130 34.57 12.28 -31.97
CA LEU A 130 34.06 12.04 -33.33
C LEU A 130 32.53 11.93 -33.36
N LEU A 131 31.89 11.49 -32.27
CA LEU A 131 30.43 11.43 -32.16
C LEU A 131 29.77 12.81 -32.10
N GLU A 132 30.52 13.86 -31.76
CA GLU A 132 30.03 15.25 -31.80
C GLU A 132 29.82 15.73 -33.25
N GLU A 133 30.51 15.14 -34.24
CA GLU A 133 30.32 15.46 -35.66
C GLU A 133 28.92 15.07 -36.13
N PHE A 134 28.23 15.96 -36.84
CA PHE A 134 26.87 15.71 -37.33
C PHE A 134 26.81 14.90 -38.62
N ASP A 135 27.93 14.67 -39.30
CA ASP A 135 27.99 13.88 -40.53
C ASP A 135 27.54 12.44 -40.30
N PHE A 136 26.53 12.00 -41.06
CA PHE A 136 25.94 10.66 -40.91
C PHE A 136 26.97 9.54 -41.05
N HIS A 137 27.89 9.69 -42.02
CA HIS A 137 28.93 8.71 -42.31
C HIS A 137 30.04 8.63 -41.25
N VAL A 138 30.10 9.60 -40.33
CA VAL A 138 31.02 9.58 -39.19
C VAL A 138 30.28 9.09 -37.94
N ARG A 139 29.15 9.74 -37.63
CA ARG A 139 28.40 9.48 -36.40
C ARG A 139 27.85 8.05 -36.35
N TRP A 140 27.21 7.55 -37.41
CA TRP A 140 26.58 6.24 -37.38
C TRP A 140 27.58 5.08 -37.19
N PRO A 141 28.67 4.97 -37.97
CA PRO A 141 29.71 3.97 -37.69
C PRO A 141 30.38 4.15 -36.33
N GLY A 142 30.54 5.39 -35.86
CA GLY A 142 31.05 5.69 -34.53
C GLY A 142 30.16 5.12 -33.41
N VAL A 143 28.84 5.29 -33.52
CA VAL A 143 27.86 4.75 -32.55
C VAL A 143 27.95 3.23 -32.53
N LYS A 144 27.95 2.59 -33.69
CA LYS A 144 28.06 1.13 -33.81
C LYS A 144 29.37 0.58 -33.22
N LEU A 145 30.50 1.21 -33.54
CA LEU A 145 31.81 0.84 -33.01
C LEU A 145 31.85 0.94 -31.49
N LEU A 146 31.41 2.08 -30.93
CA LEU A 146 31.40 2.27 -29.48
C LEU A 146 30.46 1.29 -28.76
N THR A 147 29.31 0.98 -29.37
CA THR A 147 28.38 -0.04 -28.86
C THR A 147 29.02 -1.42 -28.84
N SER A 148 29.75 -1.81 -29.89
CA SER A 148 30.46 -3.08 -29.94
C SER A 148 31.55 -3.17 -28.86
N LEU A 149 32.31 -2.09 -28.66
CA LEU A 149 33.32 -2.01 -27.58
C LEU A 149 32.68 -2.21 -26.20
N LEU A 150 31.54 -1.56 -25.94
CA LEU A 150 30.78 -1.67 -24.69
C LEU A 150 30.17 -3.07 -24.48
N LYS A 151 29.70 -3.73 -25.54
CA LYS A 151 29.15 -5.10 -25.46
C LYS A 151 30.24 -6.12 -25.07
N GLN A 152 31.49 -5.90 -25.48
CA GLN A 152 32.60 -6.83 -25.26
C GLN A 152 33.35 -6.56 -23.95
N LEU A 153 33.82 -5.33 -23.72
CA LEU A 153 34.57 -4.93 -22.50
C LEU A 153 33.86 -3.80 -21.75
N GLY A 154 32.58 -4.04 -21.43
CA GLY A 154 31.69 -3.07 -20.79
C GLY A 154 32.30 -2.35 -19.59
N PRO A 155 32.76 -3.03 -18.53
CA PRO A 155 33.28 -2.37 -17.33
C PRO A 155 34.47 -1.43 -17.62
N GLN A 156 35.42 -1.83 -18.47
CA GLN A 156 36.59 -1.03 -18.80
C GLN A 156 36.22 0.20 -19.64
N VAL A 157 35.40 0.01 -20.69
CA VAL A 157 35.00 1.11 -21.58
C VAL A 157 34.07 2.10 -20.87
N GLN A 158 33.12 1.61 -20.07
CA GLN A 158 32.27 2.44 -19.21
C GLN A 158 33.10 3.30 -18.27
N GLN A 159 34.16 2.74 -17.66
CA GLN A 159 35.03 3.50 -16.76
C GLN A 159 35.77 4.62 -17.49
N ILE A 160 36.28 4.37 -18.70
CA ILE A 160 36.95 5.40 -19.51
C ILE A 160 35.98 6.54 -19.87
N ILE A 161 34.74 6.19 -20.27
CA ILE A 161 33.71 7.19 -20.59
C ILE A 161 33.29 7.98 -19.34
N LEU A 162 33.17 7.32 -18.19
CA LEU A 162 32.75 7.94 -16.93
C LEU A 162 33.75 8.98 -16.42
N VAL A 163 35.05 8.72 -16.55
CA VAL A 163 36.09 9.68 -16.15
C VAL A 163 36.36 10.76 -17.20
N SER A 164 35.86 10.57 -18.43
CA SER A 164 35.96 11.57 -19.49
C SER A 164 34.99 12.73 -19.21
N PRO A 165 35.46 13.99 -19.19
CA PRO A 165 34.59 15.15 -19.01
C PRO A 165 33.45 15.17 -20.04
N MET A 166 32.22 15.37 -19.57
CA MET A 166 31.00 15.35 -20.39
C MET A 166 30.84 14.07 -21.24
N GLY A 167 31.48 12.94 -20.85
CA GLY A 167 31.47 11.72 -21.66
C GLY A 167 30.06 11.15 -21.84
N VAL A 168 29.34 10.96 -20.74
CA VAL A 168 27.96 10.44 -20.75
C VAL A 168 26.98 11.46 -21.35
N SER A 169 27.11 12.75 -21.01
CA SER A 169 26.23 13.81 -21.52
C SER A 169 26.27 13.92 -23.05
N ARG A 170 27.46 13.84 -23.65
CA ARG A 170 27.62 13.83 -25.12
C ARG A 170 26.94 12.64 -25.79
N LEU A 171 26.93 11.48 -25.14
CA LEU A 171 26.24 10.29 -25.66
C LEU A 171 24.71 10.42 -25.52
N MET A 172 24.22 11.20 -24.55
CA MET A 172 22.79 11.48 -24.41
C MET A 172 22.23 12.34 -25.55
N ASP A 173 23.05 13.21 -26.15
CA ASP A 173 22.65 14.03 -27.30
C ASP A 173 22.29 13.19 -28.54
N LEU A 174 22.73 11.92 -28.61
CA LEU A 174 22.34 10.99 -29.66
C LEU A 174 20.83 10.71 -29.68
N LEU A 175 20.16 10.78 -28.53
CA LEU A 175 18.70 10.65 -28.44
C LEU A 175 17.96 11.86 -29.01
N ALA A 176 18.63 13.01 -29.13
CA ALA A 176 18.08 14.23 -29.72
C ALA A 176 18.39 14.33 -31.24
N ASP A 177 19.06 13.34 -31.83
CA ASP A 177 19.34 13.34 -33.26
C ASP A 177 18.04 13.19 -34.06
N SER A 178 17.79 14.12 -35.00
CA SER A 178 16.61 14.11 -35.87
C SER A 178 16.50 12.88 -36.78
N ARG A 179 17.59 12.13 -36.95
CA ARG A 179 17.64 10.94 -37.81
C ARG A 179 17.38 9.69 -36.97
N GLU A 180 16.24 9.05 -37.21
CA GLU A 180 15.79 7.87 -36.47
C GLU A 180 16.85 6.76 -36.40
N VAL A 181 17.59 6.50 -37.48
CA VAL A 181 18.65 5.47 -37.49
C VAL A 181 19.71 5.73 -36.41
N ILE A 182 20.13 6.99 -36.24
CA ILE A 182 21.13 7.35 -35.22
C ILE A 182 20.51 7.35 -33.83
N ARG A 183 19.29 7.89 -33.69
CA ARG A 183 18.56 7.89 -32.42
C ARG A 183 18.37 6.47 -31.89
N ASN A 184 17.90 5.56 -32.74
CA ASN A 184 17.59 4.18 -32.38
C ASN A 184 18.86 3.39 -32.03
N ASP A 185 19.93 3.49 -32.84
CA ASP A 185 21.23 2.90 -32.49
C ASP A 185 21.86 3.58 -31.25
N GLY A 186 21.52 4.84 -31.00
CA GLY A 186 21.87 5.57 -29.77
C GLY A 186 21.21 4.95 -28.52
N VAL A 187 19.97 4.47 -28.63
CA VAL A 187 19.32 3.70 -27.55
C VAL A 187 20.09 2.43 -27.25
N LEU A 188 20.49 1.66 -28.28
CA LEU A 188 21.29 0.44 -28.13
C LEU A 188 22.66 0.72 -27.47
N LEU A 189 23.31 1.81 -27.87
CA LEU A 189 24.55 2.28 -27.24
C LEU A 189 24.35 2.54 -25.75
N LEU A 190 23.28 3.28 -25.40
CA LEU A 190 22.96 3.61 -24.01
C LEU A 190 22.56 2.38 -23.19
N GLN A 191 21.95 1.34 -23.79
CA GLN A 191 21.73 0.07 -23.12
C GLN A 191 23.06 -0.56 -22.71
N ALA A 192 24.03 -0.65 -23.64
CA ALA A 192 25.35 -1.21 -23.37
C ALA A 192 26.13 -0.35 -22.34
N LEU A 193 25.98 0.98 -22.39
CA LEU A 193 26.61 1.92 -21.48
C LEU A 193 26.06 1.82 -20.04
N THR A 194 24.75 1.64 -19.89
CA THR A 194 24.07 1.61 -18.57
C THR A 194 24.04 0.23 -17.93
N ARG A 195 24.37 -0.82 -18.67
CA ARG A 195 24.33 -2.21 -18.18
C ARG A 195 25.25 -2.39 -16.97
N SER A 196 24.66 -2.80 -15.85
CA SER A 196 25.35 -3.10 -14.59
C SER A 196 26.22 -1.98 -14.01
N ASN A 197 25.93 -0.70 -14.33
CA ASN A 197 26.71 0.45 -13.86
C ASN A 197 25.84 1.51 -13.20
N GLY A 198 25.77 1.48 -11.86
CA GLY A 198 24.90 2.37 -11.09
C GLY A 198 25.26 3.86 -11.17
N ALA A 199 26.53 4.22 -11.41
CA ALA A 199 26.95 5.61 -11.53
C ALA A 199 26.45 6.22 -12.85
N ILE A 200 26.68 5.50 -13.96
CA ILE A 200 26.21 5.92 -15.29
C ILE A 200 24.68 5.97 -15.32
N GLN A 201 23.99 4.98 -14.76
CA GLN A 201 22.52 4.96 -14.70
C GLN A 201 21.95 6.22 -14.03
N LYS A 202 22.60 6.73 -12.97
CA LYS A 202 22.19 7.98 -12.31
C LYS A 202 22.41 9.19 -13.21
N ILE A 203 23.58 9.29 -13.86
CA ILE A 203 23.90 10.40 -14.76
C ILE A 203 22.90 10.45 -15.92
N VAL A 204 22.64 9.30 -16.56
CA VAL A 204 21.67 9.19 -17.65
C VAL A 204 20.26 9.62 -17.21
N ALA A 205 19.85 9.23 -15.99
CA ALA A 205 18.57 9.69 -15.44
C ALA A 205 18.52 11.22 -15.22
N PHE A 206 19.61 11.83 -14.74
CA PHE A 206 19.71 13.29 -14.56
C PHE A 206 19.71 14.05 -15.89
N GLU A 207 20.21 13.45 -16.97
CA GLU A 207 20.20 13.98 -18.34
C GLU A 207 18.83 13.79 -19.05
N ASN A 208 17.75 13.75 -18.27
CA ASN A 208 16.37 13.66 -18.73
C ASN A 208 16.04 12.42 -19.60
N ALA A 209 16.70 11.29 -19.36
CA ALA A 209 16.44 10.07 -20.12
C ALA A 209 15.01 9.55 -19.96
N PHE A 210 14.41 9.63 -18.77
CA PHE A 210 13.07 9.11 -18.53
C PHE A 210 12.03 9.77 -19.41
N GLU A 211 11.95 11.11 -19.42
CA GLU A 211 10.99 11.84 -20.26
C GLU A 211 11.21 11.52 -21.74
N ARG A 212 12.45 11.60 -22.24
CA ARG A 212 12.75 11.33 -23.66
C ARG A 212 12.39 9.91 -24.10
N LEU A 213 12.70 8.90 -23.30
CA LEU A 213 12.38 7.51 -23.65
C LEU A 213 10.87 7.27 -23.59
N LEU A 214 10.16 7.85 -22.63
CA LEU A 214 8.70 7.76 -22.54
C LEU A 214 8.02 8.47 -23.71
N ASP A 215 8.57 9.59 -24.18
CA ASP A 215 8.08 10.30 -25.36
C ASP A 215 8.29 9.49 -26.63
N ILE A 216 9.48 8.91 -26.85
CA ILE A 216 9.72 7.99 -27.97
C ILE A 216 8.72 6.83 -27.94
N ILE A 217 8.50 6.20 -26.78
CA ILE A 217 7.51 5.11 -26.64
C ILE A 217 6.10 5.59 -27.01
N THR A 218 5.74 6.81 -26.63
CA THR A 218 4.41 7.37 -26.91
C THR A 218 4.25 7.71 -28.41
N GLU A 219 5.26 8.32 -29.01
CA GLU A 219 5.29 8.70 -30.44
C GLU A 219 5.22 7.48 -31.37
N GLU A 220 5.87 6.37 -30.98
CA GLU A 220 5.87 5.12 -31.75
C GLU A 220 4.60 4.28 -31.51
N GLY A 221 3.67 4.70 -30.64
CA GLY A 221 2.40 4.00 -30.41
C GLY A 221 2.44 2.94 -29.31
N ASN A 222 3.18 3.18 -28.23
CA ASN A 222 3.27 2.32 -27.05
C ASN A 222 3.58 0.86 -27.41
N SER A 223 2.77 -0.11 -26.96
CA SER A 223 3.04 -1.54 -27.20
C SER A 223 3.13 -1.91 -28.68
N ASP A 224 2.55 -1.11 -29.58
CA ASP A 224 2.50 -1.36 -31.02
C ASP A 224 3.73 -0.81 -31.78
N GLY A 225 4.61 -0.07 -31.11
CA GLY A 225 5.74 0.65 -31.72
C GLY A 225 6.98 -0.16 -32.09
N GLY A 226 6.83 -1.44 -32.45
CA GLY A 226 7.93 -2.23 -33.01
C GLY A 226 9.10 -2.47 -32.04
N ILE A 227 10.30 -2.63 -32.62
CA ILE A 227 11.57 -2.94 -31.91
C ILE A 227 12.12 -1.71 -31.18
N VAL A 228 11.91 -0.49 -31.70
CA VAL A 228 12.40 0.73 -31.03
C VAL A 228 11.80 0.91 -29.64
N VAL A 229 10.53 0.52 -29.45
CA VAL A 229 9.89 0.50 -28.13
C VAL A 229 10.52 -0.56 -27.23
N GLU A 230 10.78 -1.76 -27.74
CA GLU A 230 11.49 -2.81 -27.00
C GLU A 230 12.82 -2.28 -26.46
N ASP A 231 13.61 -1.64 -27.33
CA ASP A 231 14.91 -1.09 -26.98
C ASP A 231 14.83 0.01 -25.92
N CYS A 232 13.82 0.88 -26.01
CA CYS A 232 13.57 1.90 -24.99
C CYS A 232 13.17 1.29 -23.65
N LEU A 233 12.34 0.24 -23.65
CA LEU A 233 11.90 -0.45 -22.44
C LEU A 233 13.06 -1.20 -21.77
N ILE A 234 13.97 -1.82 -22.54
CA ILE A 234 15.19 -2.44 -22.02
C ILE A 234 16.10 -1.38 -21.37
N LEU A 235 16.27 -0.22 -22.01
CA LEU A 235 17.04 0.87 -21.45
C LEU A 235 16.42 1.40 -20.14
N LEU A 236 15.10 1.63 -20.11
CA LEU A 236 14.39 2.00 -18.88
C LEU A 236 14.58 0.94 -17.78
N GLN A 237 14.58 -0.34 -18.15
CA GLN A 237 14.80 -1.43 -17.19
C GLN A 237 16.22 -1.39 -16.61
N ASN A 238 17.24 -1.14 -17.44
CA ASN A 238 18.61 -0.96 -16.97
C ASN A 238 18.73 0.22 -15.98
N LEU A 239 18.00 1.31 -16.24
CA LEU A 239 18.02 2.50 -15.38
C LEU A 239 17.32 2.29 -14.03
N LEU A 240 16.31 1.41 -13.95
CA LEU A 240 15.47 1.24 -12.75
C LEU A 240 15.80 -0.02 -11.94
N LYS A 241 16.20 -1.11 -12.59
CA LYS A 241 16.40 -2.41 -11.95
C LYS A 241 17.59 -2.35 -10.98
N ASN A 242 17.34 -2.71 -9.73
CA ASN A 242 18.32 -2.66 -8.64
C ASN A 242 18.93 -1.25 -8.39
N ASN A 243 18.24 -0.17 -8.80
CA ASN A 243 18.70 1.20 -8.58
C ASN A 243 17.65 2.05 -7.83
N ASN A 244 17.69 1.97 -6.49
CA ASN A 244 16.72 2.65 -5.61
C ASN A 244 16.67 4.17 -5.83
N SER A 245 17.82 4.79 -6.15
CA SER A 245 17.90 6.24 -6.40
C SER A 245 17.09 6.63 -7.63
N ASN A 246 17.26 5.87 -8.71
CA ASN A 246 16.54 6.11 -9.96
C ASN A 246 15.06 5.74 -9.84
N GLN A 247 14.69 4.69 -9.10
CA GLN A 247 13.28 4.39 -8.82
C GLN A 247 12.59 5.52 -8.06
N ASN A 248 13.28 6.10 -7.07
CA ASN A 248 12.74 7.25 -6.34
C ASN A 248 12.60 8.47 -7.26
N PHE A 249 13.63 8.78 -8.06
CA PHE A 249 13.57 9.86 -9.05
C PHE A 249 12.43 9.66 -10.06
N PHE A 250 12.22 8.41 -10.51
CA PHE A 250 11.14 8.06 -11.43
C PHE A 250 9.75 8.32 -10.81
N LYS A 251 9.59 8.01 -9.52
CA LYS A 251 8.36 8.29 -8.77
C LYS A 251 8.16 9.79 -8.54
N GLU A 252 9.16 10.49 -8.00
CA GLU A 252 9.05 11.93 -7.69
C GLU A 252 8.90 12.78 -8.95
N GLY A 253 9.46 12.35 -10.07
CA GLY A 253 9.25 12.97 -11.39
C GLY A 253 7.87 12.72 -11.99
N SER A 254 6.95 12.05 -11.27
CA SER A 254 5.59 11.73 -11.74
C SER A 254 5.54 10.88 -13.01
N TYR A 255 6.59 10.11 -13.31
CA TYR A 255 6.64 9.29 -14.53
C TYR A 255 5.78 8.02 -14.44
N ILE A 256 5.37 7.59 -13.24
CA ILE A 256 4.49 6.40 -13.06
C ILE A 256 3.15 6.58 -13.81
N GLN A 257 2.60 7.80 -13.84
CA GLN A 257 1.33 8.04 -14.53
C GLN A 257 1.45 7.88 -16.06
N ARG A 258 2.65 8.05 -16.64
CA ARG A 258 2.94 7.80 -18.05
C ARG A 258 2.91 6.31 -18.41
N MET A 259 2.93 5.41 -17.42
CA MET A 259 2.82 3.97 -17.64
C MET A 259 1.38 3.51 -17.87
N LYS A 260 0.36 4.28 -17.45
CA LYS A 260 -1.05 3.88 -17.58
C LYS A 260 -1.47 3.65 -19.04
N PRO A 261 -1.19 4.54 -20.01
CA PRO A 261 -1.60 4.36 -21.40
C PRO A 261 -1.04 3.10 -22.07
N TRP A 262 0.07 2.55 -21.57
CA TRP A 262 0.63 1.29 -22.06
C TRP A 262 -0.33 0.10 -21.96
N PHE A 263 -1.26 0.17 -21.01
CA PHE A 263 -2.17 -0.91 -20.64
C PHE A 263 -3.60 -0.68 -21.13
N GLU A 264 -3.81 0.30 -22.01
CA GLU A 264 -5.10 0.54 -22.70
C GLU A 264 -5.22 -0.36 -23.94
N VAL A 265 -5.10 -1.68 -23.72
CA VAL A 265 -5.07 -2.73 -24.75
C VAL A 265 -6.46 -3.38 -24.92
N GLY A 266 -7.43 -2.62 -25.42
CA GLY A 266 -8.86 -2.98 -25.29
C GLY A 266 -9.72 -3.13 -26.54
N ASP A 267 -9.27 -2.73 -27.74
CA ASP A 267 -10.19 -2.54 -28.88
C ASP A 267 -9.96 -3.46 -30.09
N GLU A 268 -8.88 -4.26 -30.10
CA GLU A 268 -8.51 -5.04 -31.29
C GLU A 268 -8.83 -6.54 -31.18
N ASN A 269 -9.74 -6.97 -32.07
CA ASN A 269 -10.14 -8.35 -32.30
C ASN A 269 -8.93 -9.28 -32.59
N SER A 270 -8.47 -10.00 -31.57
CA SER A 270 -7.79 -11.32 -31.64
C SER A 270 -6.43 -11.46 -32.37
N GLY A 271 -5.75 -10.38 -32.77
CA GLY A 271 -4.52 -10.45 -33.56
C GLY A 271 -3.28 -9.82 -32.93
N TRP A 272 -2.87 -10.23 -31.73
CA TRP A 272 -1.66 -9.67 -31.10
C TRP A 272 -0.39 -10.15 -31.81
N SER A 273 0.44 -9.21 -32.27
CA SER A 273 1.75 -9.53 -32.87
C SER A 273 2.74 -10.02 -31.80
N ALA A 274 3.74 -10.81 -32.19
CA ALA A 274 4.80 -11.24 -31.28
C ALA A 274 5.52 -10.05 -30.64
N GLN A 275 5.75 -8.97 -31.40
CA GLN A 275 6.39 -7.76 -30.90
C GLN A 275 5.53 -7.03 -29.85
N LYS A 276 4.22 -6.94 -30.05
CA LYS A 276 3.29 -6.35 -29.07
C LYS A 276 3.33 -7.12 -27.75
N VAL A 277 3.37 -8.45 -27.83
CA VAL A 277 3.54 -9.33 -26.66
C VAL A 277 4.87 -9.03 -25.95
N THR A 278 5.99 -8.99 -26.66
CA THR A 278 7.31 -8.66 -26.09
C THR A 278 7.33 -7.30 -25.40
N ASN A 279 6.83 -6.26 -26.07
CA ASN A 279 6.78 -4.90 -25.53
C ASN A 279 5.94 -4.85 -24.25
N LEU A 280 4.76 -5.47 -24.25
CA LEU A 280 3.87 -5.45 -23.09
C LEU A 280 4.45 -6.27 -21.91
N HIS A 281 5.16 -7.37 -22.17
CA HIS A 281 5.91 -8.09 -21.14
C HIS A 281 6.96 -7.19 -20.46
N LEU A 282 7.74 -6.43 -21.23
CA LEU A 282 8.73 -5.51 -20.68
C LEU A 282 8.07 -4.35 -19.91
N MET A 283 6.95 -3.82 -20.40
CA MET A 283 6.15 -2.81 -19.70
C MET A 283 5.65 -3.31 -18.34
N LEU A 284 5.10 -4.53 -18.27
CA LEU A 284 4.71 -5.18 -17.02
C LEU A 284 5.91 -5.37 -16.08
N GLN A 285 7.06 -5.80 -16.59
CA GLN A 285 8.28 -5.93 -15.80
C GLN A 285 8.76 -4.59 -15.22
N LEU A 286 8.63 -3.47 -15.94
CA LEU A 286 8.97 -2.15 -15.41
C LEU A 286 8.08 -1.76 -14.23
N VAL A 287 6.77 -2.04 -14.31
CA VAL A 287 5.85 -1.85 -13.17
C VAL A 287 6.33 -2.68 -11.98
N ARG A 288 6.62 -3.98 -12.20
CA ARG A 288 7.12 -4.90 -11.16
C ARG A 288 8.45 -4.47 -10.54
N VAL A 289 9.36 -3.87 -11.31
CA VAL A 289 10.63 -3.33 -10.78
C VAL A 289 10.39 -2.26 -9.71
N LEU A 290 9.38 -1.39 -9.89
CA LEU A 290 9.07 -0.31 -8.95
C LEU A 290 8.43 -0.80 -7.65
N VAL A 291 7.71 -1.93 -7.69
CA VAL A 291 7.00 -2.50 -6.52
C VAL A 291 7.57 -3.86 -6.08
N SER A 292 8.82 -4.15 -6.47
CA SER A 292 9.48 -5.41 -6.15
C SER A 292 9.54 -5.66 -4.64
N PRO A 293 9.25 -6.88 -4.15
CA PRO A 293 9.40 -7.22 -2.74
C PRO A 293 10.83 -7.11 -2.19
N ASN A 294 11.84 -7.02 -3.06
CA ASN A 294 13.24 -6.86 -2.68
C ASN A 294 13.66 -5.39 -2.50
N ASN A 295 12.82 -4.44 -2.91
CA ASN A 295 13.09 -3.02 -2.71
C ASN A 295 12.91 -2.64 -1.22
N PRO A 296 13.46 -1.50 -0.78
CA PRO A 296 13.13 -0.95 0.53
C PRO A 296 11.61 -0.83 0.73
N PRO A 297 11.03 -1.30 1.86
CA PRO A 297 9.57 -1.36 2.02
C PRO A 297 8.85 -0.03 1.79
N GLY A 298 9.46 1.09 2.21
CA GLY A 298 8.93 2.44 2.00
C GLY A 298 8.87 2.86 0.53
N ALA A 299 9.86 2.44 -0.29
CA ALA A 299 9.88 2.74 -1.72
C ALA A 299 8.75 2.00 -2.45
N THR A 300 8.61 0.69 -2.21
CA THR A 300 7.51 -0.12 -2.76
C THR A 300 6.14 0.44 -2.35
N SER A 301 5.94 0.74 -1.06
CA SER A 301 4.67 1.27 -0.54
C SER A 301 4.28 2.60 -1.20
N SER A 302 5.27 3.47 -1.42
CA SER A 302 5.05 4.78 -2.06
C SER A 302 4.68 4.64 -3.53
N CYS A 303 5.37 3.75 -4.27
CA CYS A 303 5.02 3.43 -5.66
C CYS A 303 3.62 2.78 -5.76
N GLN A 304 3.28 1.81 -4.89
CA GLN A 304 1.96 1.17 -4.87
C GLN A 304 0.82 2.19 -4.70
N LYS A 305 1.00 3.19 -3.82
CA LYS A 305 0.05 4.29 -3.64
C LYS A 305 -0.05 5.18 -4.88
N ALA A 306 1.08 5.55 -5.48
CA ALA A 306 1.10 6.36 -6.70
C ALA A 306 0.38 5.64 -7.87
N MET A 307 0.59 4.33 -8.00
CA MET A 307 -0.09 3.50 -9.01
C MET A 307 -1.61 3.44 -8.84
N PHE A 308 -2.10 3.46 -7.60
CA PHE A 308 -3.53 3.55 -7.33
C PHE A 308 -4.09 4.94 -7.66
N GLN A 309 -3.38 6.00 -7.25
CA GLN A 309 -3.80 7.40 -7.46
C GLN A 309 -3.88 7.78 -8.95
N CYS A 310 -2.94 7.31 -9.78
CA CYS A 310 -2.94 7.61 -11.21
C CYS A 310 -3.85 6.69 -12.04
N GLY A 311 -4.47 5.67 -11.43
CA GLY A 311 -5.37 4.75 -12.14
C GLY A 311 -4.68 3.53 -12.77
N LEU A 312 -3.39 3.29 -12.51
CA LEU A 312 -2.64 2.19 -13.14
C LEU A 312 -3.10 0.81 -12.66
N LEU A 313 -3.35 0.63 -11.35
CA LEU A 313 -3.89 -0.63 -10.82
C LEU A 313 -5.25 -0.98 -11.45
N GLN A 314 -6.10 0.04 -11.60
CA GLN A 314 -7.43 -0.06 -12.18
C GLN A 314 -7.34 -0.50 -13.65
N GLN A 315 -6.39 0.06 -14.40
CA GLN A 315 -6.14 -0.31 -15.78
C GLN A 315 -5.64 -1.75 -15.92
N LEU A 316 -4.69 -2.18 -15.07
CA LEU A 316 -4.21 -3.57 -15.06
C LEU A 316 -5.34 -4.57 -14.72
N CYS A 317 -6.22 -4.24 -13.80
CA CYS A 317 -7.40 -5.07 -13.49
C CYS A 317 -8.39 -5.14 -14.67
N THR A 318 -8.45 -4.10 -15.49
CA THR A 318 -9.29 -4.09 -16.71
C THR A 318 -8.76 -5.11 -17.72
N ILE A 319 -7.44 -5.20 -17.91
CA ILE A 319 -6.81 -6.24 -18.75
C ILE A 319 -7.14 -7.64 -18.23
N LEU A 320 -7.08 -7.86 -16.91
CA LEU A 320 -7.37 -9.16 -16.30
C LEU A 320 -8.79 -9.67 -16.64
N MET A 321 -9.75 -8.74 -16.75
CA MET A 321 -11.14 -9.04 -17.08
C MET A 321 -11.45 -9.03 -18.59
N ALA A 322 -10.49 -8.64 -19.43
CA ALA A 322 -10.68 -8.53 -20.86
C ALA A 322 -10.61 -9.89 -21.56
N THR A 323 -11.40 -10.04 -22.63
CA THR A 323 -11.36 -11.22 -23.50
C THR A 323 -10.35 -11.04 -24.63
N GLY A 324 -9.66 -12.12 -25.03
CA GLY A 324 -8.73 -12.09 -26.17
C GLY A 324 -7.28 -11.72 -25.82
N VAL A 325 -6.97 -11.53 -24.53
CA VAL A 325 -5.60 -11.34 -24.05
C VAL A 325 -4.82 -12.67 -24.14
N PRO A 326 -3.59 -12.69 -24.70
CA PRO A 326 -2.74 -13.88 -24.70
C PRO A 326 -2.50 -14.44 -23.28
N ALA A 327 -2.43 -15.77 -23.15
CA ALA A 327 -2.37 -16.44 -21.85
C ALA A 327 -1.10 -16.10 -21.04
N ASP A 328 0.02 -15.87 -21.72
CA ASP A 328 1.28 -15.43 -21.15
C ASP A 328 1.22 -13.98 -20.63
N ILE A 329 0.61 -13.07 -21.39
CA ILE A 329 0.33 -11.70 -20.93
C ILE A 329 -0.63 -11.68 -19.75
N LEU A 330 -1.68 -12.51 -19.78
CA LEU A 330 -2.61 -12.63 -18.66
C LEU A 330 -1.89 -13.11 -17.40
N THR A 331 -1.00 -14.10 -17.53
CA THR A 331 -0.19 -14.63 -16.43
C THR A 331 0.71 -13.56 -15.83
N GLU A 332 1.44 -12.80 -16.65
CA GLU A 332 2.31 -11.72 -16.15
C GLU A 332 1.53 -10.51 -15.64
N THR A 333 0.35 -10.23 -16.19
CA THR A 333 -0.56 -9.19 -15.65
C THR A 333 -1.01 -9.56 -14.25
N ILE A 334 -1.39 -10.83 -14.01
CA ILE A 334 -1.75 -11.32 -12.67
C ILE A 334 -0.56 -11.16 -11.73
N ASN A 335 0.64 -11.61 -12.12
CA ASN A 335 1.85 -11.44 -11.30
C ASN A 335 2.16 -9.97 -10.98
N THR A 336 1.91 -9.07 -11.93
CA THR A 336 2.10 -7.62 -11.75
C THR A 336 1.09 -7.06 -10.76
N VAL A 337 -0.21 -7.37 -10.92
CA VAL A 337 -1.26 -6.97 -9.98
C VAL A 337 -0.93 -7.48 -8.58
N SER A 338 -0.45 -8.73 -8.43
CA SER A 338 -0.02 -9.29 -7.15
C SER A 338 0.97 -8.37 -6.42
N GLU A 339 2.02 -7.92 -7.10
CA GLU A 339 3.04 -7.07 -6.48
C GLU A 339 2.56 -5.63 -6.23
N VAL A 340 1.65 -5.11 -7.06
CA VAL A 340 1.03 -3.79 -6.87
C VAL A 340 0.10 -3.77 -5.64
N ILE A 341 -0.54 -4.89 -5.30
CA ILE A 341 -1.44 -4.97 -4.13
C ILE A 341 -0.74 -5.45 -2.84
N ARG A 342 0.39 -6.17 -2.95
CA ARG A 342 1.03 -6.87 -1.82
C ARG A 342 1.30 -5.94 -0.62
N GLY A 343 0.58 -6.14 0.48
CA GLY A 343 0.78 -5.40 1.73
C GLY A 343 0.28 -3.95 1.72
N CYS A 344 -0.51 -3.56 0.70
CA CYS A 344 -1.10 -2.23 0.60
C CYS A 344 -2.62 -2.32 0.73
N GLN A 345 -3.16 -1.94 1.88
CA GLN A 345 -4.58 -2.15 2.23
C GLN A 345 -5.54 -1.52 1.21
N VAL A 346 -5.31 -0.27 0.78
CA VAL A 346 -6.16 0.43 -0.20
C VAL A 346 -6.22 -0.34 -1.53
N ASN A 347 -5.08 -0.87 -1.97
CA ASN A 347 -4.97 -1.61 -3.23
C ASN A 347 -5.62 -3.00 -3.10
N GLN A 348 -5.47 -3.66 -1.94
CA GLN A 348 -6.12 -4.94 -1.64
C GLN A 348 -7.64 -4.81 -1.55
N ASP A 349 -8.15 -3.77 -0.89
CA ASP A 349 -9.58 -3.46 -0.80
C ASP A 349 -10.17 -3.14 -2.18
N TYR A 350 -9.45 -2.35 -2.99
CA TYR A 350 -9.84 -2.10 -4.37
C TYR A 350 -9.94 -3.42 -5.15
N PHE A 351 -8.90 -4.26 -5.10
CA PHE A 351 -8.89 -5.54 -5.82
C PHE A 351 -10.05 -6.46 -5.41
N ALA A 352 -10.39 -6.52 -4.12
CA ALA A 352 -11.53 -7.28 -3.62
C ALA A 352 -12.88 -6.77 -4.16
N SER A 353 -12.99 -5.47 -4.44
CA SER A 353 -14.21 -4.86 -5.01
C SER A 353 -14.41 -5.15 -6.51
N VAL A 354 -13.38 -5.63 -7.21
CA VAL A 354 -13.44 -5.91 -8.65
C VAL A 354 -14.28 -7.15 -8.92
N ASN A 355 -15.25 -7.04 -9.84
CA ASN A 355 -16.10 -8.13 -10.27
C ASN A 355 -15.88 -8.45 -11.75
N ALA A 356 -15.78 -9.73 -12.08
CA ALA A 356 -15.72 -10.18 -13.46
C ALA A 356 -17.11 -10.05 -14.13
N PRO A 357 -17.18 -9.59 -15.39
CA PRO A 357 -18.42 -9.41 -16.14
C PRO A 357 -19.02 -10.76 -16.55
N SER A 358 -19.60 -11.46 -15.59
CA SER A 358 -20.27 -12.75 -15.74
C SER A 358 -21.67 -12.68 -15.14
N ASN A 359 -22.53 -13.65 -15.46
CA ASN A 359 -23.87 -13.73 -14.88
C ASN A 359 -24.01 -15.03 -14.07
N PRO A 360 -24.11 -14.97 -12.72
CA PRO A 360 -24.03 -13.78 -11.87
C PRO A 360 -22.61 -13.17 -11.85
N PRO A 361 -22.45 -11.87 -11.49
CA PRO A 361 -21.14 -11.24 -11.36
C PRO A 361 -20.33 -11.95 -10.28
N ARG A 362 -19.05 -12.20 -10.56
CA ARG A 362 -18.18 -12.97 -9.67
C ARG A 362 -17.06 -12.09 -9.12
N PRO A 363 -16.83 -12.07 -7.80
CA PRO A 363 -15.69 -11.37 -7.22
C PRO A 363 -14.37 -11.90 -7.81
N ALA A 364 -13.41 -11.00 -8.03
CA ALA A 364 -12.10 -11.36 -8.57
C ALA A 364 -11.43 -12.49 -7.78
N ILE A 365 -11.53 -12.46 -6.45
CA ILE A 365 -11.00 -13.49 -5.54
C ILE A 365 -11.59 -14.88 -5.84
N VAL A 366 -12.90 -14.95 -6.11
CA VAL A 366 -13.58 -16.22 -6.46
C VAL A 366 -13.09 -16.72 -7.81
N VAL A 367 -12.93 -15.84 -8.81
CA VAL A 367 -12.41 -16.20 -10.15
C VAL A 367 -10.97 -16.71 -10.08
N LEU A 368 -10.13 -16.08 -9.25
CA LEU A 368 -8.79 -16.57 -8.95
C LEU A 368 -8.85 -17.99 -8.38
N LEU A 369 -9.55 -18.20 -7.26
CA LEU A 369 -9.61 -19.52 -6.63
C LEU A 369 -10.18 -20.60 -7.56
N MET A 370 -11.17 -20.28 -8.38
CA MET A 370 -11.69 -21.20 -9.41
C MET A 370 -10.61 -21.61 -10.42
N SER A 371 -9.79 -20.67 -10.87
CA SER A 371 -8.71 -20.94 -11.82
C SER A 371 -7.57 -21.74 -11.14
N MET A 372 -7.31 -21.45 -9.86
CA MET A 372 -6.32 -22.16 -9.06
C MET A 372 -6.66 -23.64 -8.89
N VAL A 373 -7.92 -23.99 -8.63
CA VAL A 373 -8.36 -25.39 -8.39
C VAL A 373 -8.85 -26.12 -9.65
N ASN A 374 -8.80 -25.47 -10.81
CA ASN A 374 -9.16 -26.09 -12.09
C ASN A 374 -7.97 -26.84 -12.73
N GLU A 375 -8.05 -28.17 -12.77
CA GLU A 375 -7.03 -29.07 -13.34
C GLU A 375 -6.71 -28.82 -14.82
N ARG A 376 -7.60 -28.16 -15.56
CA ARG A 376 -7.41 -27.87 -16.99
C ARG A 376 -6.58 -26.62 -17.26
N GLN A 377 -6.34 -25.79 -16.24
CA GLN A 377 -5.60 -24.55 -16.43
C GLN A 377 -4.09 -24.81 -16.52
N PRO A 378 -3.35 -24.03 -17.33
CA PRO A 378 -1.89 -24.13 -17.38
C PRO A 378 -1.25 -23.95 -16.01
N PHE A 379 -0.21 -24.74 -15.72
CA PHE A 379 0.48 -24.70 -14.44
C PHE A 379 0.96 -23.29 -14.04
N VAL A 380 1.58 -22.57 -14.97
CA VAL A 380 2.06 -21.19 -14.76
C VAL A 380 0.94 -20.22 -14.35
N LEU A 381 -0.26 -20.39 -14.90
CA LEU A 381 -1.43 -19.59 -14.56
C LEU A 381 -1.91 -19.92 -13.14
N ARG A 382 -1.95 -21.20 -12.76
CA ARG A 382 -2.32 -21.62 -11.40
C ARG A 382 -1.35 -21.03 -10.36
N CYS A 383 -0.05 -20.97 -10.66
CA CYS A 383 0.97 -20.33 -9.81
C CYS A 383 0.76 -18.81 -9.69
N ALA A 384 0.52 -18.11 -10.80
CA ALA A 384 0.30 -16.66 -10.78
C ALA A 384 -0.95 -16.28 -9.99
N VAL A 385 -2.02 -17.06 -10.16
CA VAL A 385 -3.28 -16.91 -9.42
C VAL A 385 -3.08 -17.14 -7.92
N LEU A 386 -2.35 -18.20 -7.53
CA LEU A 386 -1.99 -18.44 -6.14
C LEU A 386 -1.20 -17.24 -5.57
N TYR A 387 -0.22 -16.74 -6.32
CA TYR A 387 0.58 -15.59 -5.92
C TYR A 387 -0.27 -14.34 -5.69
N CYS A 388 -1.25 -14.10 -6.58
CA CYS A 388 -2.18 -12.98 -6.43
C CYS A 388 -3.03 -13.10 -5.16
N PHE A 389 -3.52 -14.31 -4.87
CA PHE A 389 -4.26 -14.58 -3.65
C PHE A 389 -3.40 -14.40 -2.38
N GLN A 390 -2.14 -14.86 -2.40
CA GLN A 390 -1.19 -14.64 -1.31
C GLN A 390 -0.92 -13.14 -1.09
N CYS A 391 -0.71 -12.38 -2.16
CA CYS A 391 -0.49 -10.94 -2.09
C CYS A 391 -1.72 -10.17 -1.60
N PHE A 392 -2.93 -10.63 -1.94
CA PHE A 392 -4.17 -10.08 -1.38
C PHE A 392 -4.25 -10.25 0.15
N LEU A 393 -3.80 -11.39 0.67
CA LEU A 393 -3.83 -11.72 2.10
C LEU A 393 -2.65 -11.18 2.90
N TYR A 394 -1.52 -10.89 2.25
CA TYR A 394 -0.30 -10.47 2.92
C TYR A 394 -0.51 -9.19 3.74
N LYS A 395 -0.36 -9.31 5.07
CA LYS A 395 -0.61 -8.24 6.07
C LYS A 395 -2.04 -7.66 6.04
N ASN A 396 -3.01 -8.41 5.53
CA ASN A 396 -4.42 -8.01 5.40
C ASN A 396 -5.33 -8.86 6.30
N GLN A 397 -5.39 -8.54 7.60
CA GLN A 397 -6.21 -9.30 8.55
C GLN A 397 -7.71 -9.26 8.22
N LYS A 398 -8.20 -8.18 7.59
CA LYS A 398 -9.57 -8.06 7.11
C LYS A 398 -9.87 -9.11 6.03
N GLY A 399 -9.06 -9.15 4.97
CA GLY A 399 -9.20 -10.15 3.90
C GLY A 399 -9.05 -11.58 4.41
N GLN A 400 -8.12 -11.84 5.35
CA GLN A 400 -7.99 -13.13 6.01
C GLN A 400 -9.28 -13.56 6.73
N GLY A 401 -9.90 -12.64 7.48
CA GLY A 401 -11.18 -12.87 8.15
C GLY A 401 -12.33 -13.11 7.18
N GLU A 402 -12.41 -12.33 6.09
CA GLU A 402 -13.39 -12.54 5.03
C GLU A 402 -13.30 -13.95 4.44
N ILE A 403 -12.10 -14.44 4.11
CA ILE A 403 -11.92 -15.81 3.60
C ILE A 403 -12.35 -16.86 4.63
N VAL A 404 -11.88 -16.80 5.87
CA VAL A 404 -12.17 -17.82 6.89
C VAL A 404 -13.65 -17.82 7.27
N SER A 405 -14.31 -16.66 7.29
CA SER A 405 -15.75 -16.56 7.57
C SER A 405 -16.62 -17.35 6.58
N THR A 406 -16.18 -17.50 5.32
CA THR A 406 -16.91 -18.28 4.30
C THR A 406 -16.89 -19.79 4.54
N LEU A 407 -16.06 -20.29 5.46
CA LEU A 407 -16.00 -21.68 5.90
C LEU A 407 -16.85 -21.95 7.14
N LEU A 408 -17.28 -20.89 7.83
CA LEU A 408 -18.08 -21.00 9.04
C LEU A 408 -19.58 -21.04 8.70
N PRO A 409 -20.38 -21.83 9.43
CA PRO A 409 -21.82 -21.81 9.29
C PRO A 409 -22.34 -20.43 9.72
N SER A 410 -22.70 -19.61 8.73
CA SER A 410 -23.29 -18.28 8.89
C SER A 410 -24.47 -18.12 7.93
N THR A 411 -25.34 -17.15 8.19
CA THR A 411 -26.62 -16.91 7.48
C THR A 411 -26.47 -16.46 6.02
N ILE A 412 -25.30 -16.67 5.38
CA ILE A 412 -25.05 -16.29 3.99
C ILE A 412 -25.96 -17.14 3.09
N ASP A 413 -26.76 -16.44 2.29
CA ASP A 413 -27.92 -16.92 1.55
C ASP A 413 -27.72 -18.30 0.90
N ALA A 414 -28.61 -19.23 1.26
CA ALA A 414 -28.78 -20.54 0.63
C ALA A 414 -29.38 -20.45 -0.79
N THR A 415 -29.11 -19.37 -1.54
CA THR A 415 -29.36 -19.31 -2.96
C THR A 415 -28.30 -20.17 -3.65
N GLY A 416 -28.61 -21.43 -3.93
CA GLY A 416 -27.68 -22.49 -4.36
C GLY A 416 -26.90 -22.29 -5.68
N ASN A 417 -26.71 -21.06 -6.16
CA ASN A 417 -26.01 -20.72 -7.40
C ASN A 417 -24.68 -19.96 -7.21
N SER A 418 -24.36 -19.48 -6.01
CA SER A 418 -23.10 -18.75 -5.73
C SER A 418 -22.07 -19.62 -5.02
N VAL A 419 -20.90 -19.82 -5.64
CA VAL A 419 -19.76 -20.55 -5.05
C VAL A 419 -18.92 -19.61 -4.20
N SER A 420 -18.60 -19.99 -2.96
CA SER A 420 -17.77 -19.20 -2.04
C SER A 420 -16.29 -19.55 -2.13
N ALA A 421 -15.42 -18.66 -1.61
CA ALA A 421 -13.98 -18.92 -1.49
C ALA A 421 -13.69 -20.17 -0.64
N GLY A 422 -14.34 -20.31 0.52
CA GLY A 422 -14.22 -21.46 1.40
C GLY A 422 -14.60 -22.77 0.74
N GLN A 423 -15.69 -22.80 -0.04
CA GLN A 423 -16.10 -23.99 -0.79
C GLN A 423 -15.05 -24.43 -1.82
N LEU A 424 -14.45 -23.48 -2.55
CA LEU A 424 -13.38 -23.76 -3.52
C LEU A 424 -12.11 -24.27 -2.84
N LEU A 425 -11.74 -23.67 -1.70
CA LEU A 425 -10.58 -24.12 -0.92
C LEU A 425 -10.80 -25.52 -0.36
N CYS A 426 -11.96 -25.83 0.23
CA CYS A 426 -12.29 -27.19 0.67
C CYS A 426 -12.32 -28.19 -0.50
N GLY A 427 -12.91 -27.81 -1.63
CA GLY A 427 -12.93 -28.63 -2.85
C GLY A 427 -11.53 -28.94 -3.37
N GLY A 428 -10.62 -27.95 -3.35
CA GLY A 428 -9.22 -28.13 -3.72
C GLY A 428 -8.44 -28.98 -2.70
N LEU A 429 -8.65 -28.77 -1.40
CA LEU A 429 -7.95 -29.44 -0.31
C LEU A 429 -8.21 -30.96 -0.30
N PHE A 430 -9.41 -31.38 -0.72
CA PHE A 430 -9.84 -32.78 -0.77
C PHE A 430 -10.02 -33.31 -2.19
N SER A 431 -9.49 -32.60 -3.19
CA SER A 431 -9.45 -33.06 -4.59
C SER A 431 -8.53 -34.28 -4.75
N THR A 432 -8.71 -35.02 -5.83
CA THR A 432 -7.77 -36.07 -6.28
C THR A 432 -6.48 -35.51 -6.89
N ASP A 433 -6.47 -34.23 -7.28
CA ASP A 433 -5.30 -33.53 -7.82
C ASP A 433 -4.40 -32.96 -6.72
N SER A 434 -3.14 -33.41 -6.68
CA SER A 434 -2.16 -32.98 -5.68
C SER A 434 -1.75 -31.53 -5.82
N LEU A 435 -1.80 -30.96 -7.03
CA LEU A 435 -1.53 -29.52 -7.23
C LEU A 435 -2.64 -28.70 -6.57
N SER A 436 -3.90 -29.10 -6.78
CA SER A 436 -5.05 -28.46 -6.14
C SER A 436 -4.99 -28.58 -4.61
N ASN A 437 -4.58 -29.74 -4.07
CA ASN A 437 -4.41 -29.92 -2.63
C ASN A 437 -3.34 -28.97 -2.07
N TRP A 438 -2.17 -28.92 -2.73
CA TRP A 438 -1.05 -28.08 -2.29
C TRP A 438 -1.41 -26.60 -2.34
N CYS A 439 -1.97 -26.13 -3.46
CA CYS A 439 -2.40 -24.74 -3.62
C CYS A 439 -3.47 -24.35 -2.58
N ALA A 440 -4.48 -25.20 -2.34
CA ALA A 440 -5.52 -24.93 -1.36
C ALA A 440 -4.96 -24.89 0.07
N ALA A 441 -4.05 -25.80 0.42
CA ALA A 441 -3.43 -25.86 1.73
C ALA A 441 -2.54 -24.62 1.98
N VAL A 442 -1.73 -24.22 1.00
CA VAL A 442 -0.90 -23.01 1.08
C VAL A 442 -1.77 -21.75 1.12
N ALA A 443 -2.81 -21.66 0.30
CA ALA A 443 -3.76 -20.54 0.32
C ALA A 443 -4.43 -20.38 1.70
N LEU A 444 -4.84 -21.49 2.32
CA LEU A 444 -5.35 -21.49 3.70
C LEU A 444 -4.28 -21.09 4.73
N ALA A 445 -3.02 -21.54 4.55
CA ALA A 445 -1.93 -21.14 5.45
C ALA A 445 -1.71 -19.62 5.43
N HIS A 446 -1.79 -18.99 4.26
CA HIS A 446 -1.72 -17.52 4.12
C HIS A 446 -2.95 -16.80 4.73
N ALA A 447 -4.12 -17.45 4.77
CA ALA A 447 -5.30 -16.94 5.47
C ALA A 447 -5.16 -16.97 7.00
N LEU A 448 -4.24 -17.79 7.54
CA LEU A 448 -3.96 -17.93 8.97
C LEU A 448 -2.68 -17.23 9.43
N GLN A 449 -1.81 -16.85 8.50
CA GLN A 449 -0.50 -16.31 8.81
C GLN A 449 -0.60 -15.08 9.71
N GLU A 450 0.12 -15.11 10.84
CA GLU A 450 0.14 -14.04 11.84
C GLU A 450 -1.26 -13.57 12.33
N ASN A 451 -2.24 -14.47 12.32
CA ASN A 451 -3.62 -14.15 12.72
C ASN A 451 -4.18 -15.19 13.70
N ALA A 452 -3.98 -14.94 15.00
CA ALA A 452 -4.44 -15.84 16.07
C ALA A 452 -5.96 -16.03 16.05
N THR A 453 -6.72 -14.95 15.87
CA THR A 453 -8.19 -14.99 15.80
C THR A 453 -8.66 -15.96 14.72
N GLN A 454 -8.12 -15.86 13.51
CA GLN A 454 -8.55 -16.75 12.42
C GLN A 454 -8.09 -18.20 12.60
N LYS A 455 -6.95 -18.44 13.24
CA LYS A 455 -6.53 -19.79 13.65
C LYS A 455 -7.55 -20.43 14.58
N GLU A 456 -8.06 -19.69 15.56
CA GLU A 456 -9.11 -20.15 16.47
C GLU A 456 -10.44 -20.36 15.75
N GLN A 457 -10.85 -19.41 14.91
CA GLN A 457 -12.09 -19.53 14.14
C GLN A 457 -12.09 -20.77 13.25
N LEU A 458 -10.98 -21.06 12.57
CA LEU A 458 -10.90 -22.20 11.67
C LEU A 458 -11.05 -23.56 12.39
N LEU A 459 -10.77 -23.63 13.71
CA LEU A 459 -10.98 -24.86 14.51
C LEU A 459 -12.46 -25.24 14.61
N ARG A 460 -13.36 -24.28 14.43
CA ARG A 460 -14.82 -24.47 14.50
C ARG A 460 -15.40 -25.11 13.24
N VAL A 461 -14.65 -25.15 12.14
CA VAL A 461 -15.12 -25.71 10.86
C VAL A 461 -15.30 -27.22 10.97
N GLN A 462 -16.53 -27.67 10.69
CA GLN A 462 -16.92 -29.08 10.68
C GLN A 462 -17.25 -29.52 9.25
N LEU A 463 -16.70 -30.65 8.84
CA LEU A 463 -16.94 -31.26 7.54
C LEU A 463 -18.02 -32.33 7.65
N ALA A 464 -18.96 -32.30 6.71
CA ALA A 464 -19.95 -33.36 6.56
C ALA A 464 -19.27 -34.65 6.10
N THR A 465 -19.52 -35.74 6.82
CA THR A 465 -19.06 -37.08 6.46
C THR A 465 -20.21 -37.88 5.81
N SER A 466 -19.92 -39.10 5.34
CA SER A 466 -20.95 -40.00 4.78
C SER A 466 -22.13 -40.16 5.74
N ILE A 467 -23.33 -40.31 5.19
CA ILE A 467 -24.57 -40.47 5.95
C ILE A 467 -24.40 -41.54 7.04
N GLY A 468 -24.57 -41.15 8.30
CA GLY A 468 -24.45 -42.03 9.47
C GLY A 468 -23.13 -41.92 10.23
N ASN A 469 -22.12 -41.24 9.70
CA ASN A 469 -20.88 -40.94 10.42
C ASN A 469 -20.94 -39.58 11.13
N PRO A 470 -20.27 -39.41 12.28
CA PRO A 470 -20.16 -38.11 12.93
C PRO A 470 -19.36 -37.12 12.06
N PRO A 471 -19.61 -35.80 12.18
CA PRO A 471 -18.81 -34.79 11.53
C PRO A 471 -17.35 -34.86 11.99
N VAL A 472 -16.43 -34.46 11.12
CA VAL A 472 -15.00 -34.38 11.41
C VAL A 472 -14.54 -32.94 11.29
N SER A 473 -13.74 -32.45 12.23
CA SER A 473 -13.19 -31.10 12.14
C SER A 473 -12.23 -30.97 10.94
N LEU A 474 -12.14 -29.78 10.36
CA LEU A 474 -11.20 -29.51 9.27
C LEU A 474 -9.75 -29.86 9.66
N LEU A 475 -9.34 -29.46 10.88
CA LEU A 475 -8.02 -29.78 11.43
C LEU A 475 -7.77 -31.29 11.43
N GLN A 476 -8.71 -32.08 11.94
CA GLN A 476 -8.52 -33.53 12.02
C GLN A 476 -8.53 -34.19 10.64
N GLN A 477 -9.37 -33.71 9.71
CA GLN A 477 -9.41 -34.26 8.36
C GLN A 477 -8.10 -34.02 7.60
N CYS A 478 -7.48 -32.83 7.74
CA CYS A 478 -6.15 -32.57 7.20
C CYS A 478 -5.12 -33.56 7.74
N THR A 479 -5.15 -33.85 9.04
CA THR A 479 -4.24 -34.83 9.67
C THR A 479 -4.52 -36.26 9.19
N ASN A 480 -5.80 -36.64 9.03
CA ASN A 480 -6.18 -37.99 8.59
C ASN A 480 -5.58 -38.34 7.22
N ILE A 481 -5.58 -37.38 6.28
CA ILE A 481 -5.08 -37.57 4.90
C ILE A 481 -3.59 -37.91 4.87
N LEU A 482 -2.82 -37.46 5.87
CA LEU A 482 -1.38 -37.78 5.98
C LEU A 482 -1.14 -39.30 6.13
N SER A 483 -2.10 -40.03 6.70
CA SER A 483 -2.02 -41.48 6.95
C SER A 483 -2.65 -42.35 5.85
N GLN A 484 -3.24 -41.74 4.81
CA GLN A 484 -4.05 -42.45 3.80
C GLN A 484 -3.27 -42.87 2.54
N GLY A 485 -1.92 -42.85 2.57
CA GLY A 485 -1.11 -43.15 1.39
C GLY A 485 -1.23 -42.10 0.28
N SER A 486 -1.48 -40.84 0.65
CA SER A 486 -1.58 -39.71 -0.28
C SER A 486 -0.21 -39.34 -0.88
N LYS A 487 -0.22 -38.67 -2.03
CA LYS A 487 1.01 -38.20 -2.70
C LYS A 487 1.82 -37.29 -1.78
N ILE A 488 3.15 -37.32 -1.91
CA ILE A 488 4.08 -36.50 -1.12
C ILE A 488 3.70 -35.02 -1.19
N GLN A 489 3.43 -34.50 -2.39
CA GLN A 489 3.03 -33.10 -2.60
C GLN A 489 1.78 -32.70 -1.80
N THR A 490 0.75 -33.55 -1.75
CA THR A 490 -0.45 -33.33 -0.91
C THR A 490 -0.07 -33.27 0.57
N ARG A 491 0.73 -34.22 1.05
CA ARG A 491 1.17 -34.28 2.46
C ARG A 491 2.03 -33.08 2.85
N VAL A 492 2.94 -32.65 1.97
CA VAL A 492 3.77 -31.45 2.17
C VAL A 492 2.91 -30.21 2.31
N GLY A 493 1.95 -29.99 1.40
CA GLY A 493 1.02 -28.85 1.49
C GLY A 493 0.22 -28.84 2.81
N LEU A 494 -0.33 -29.99 3.19
CA LEU A 494 -1.09 -30.15 4.44
C LEU A 494 -0.22 -29.96 5.69
N LEU A 495 1.01 -30.47 5.70
CA LEU A 495 1.93 -30.29 6.81
C LEU A 495 2.37 -28.83 6.95
N MET A 496 2.58 -28.11 5.85
CA MET A 496 2.82 -26.66 5.90
C MET A 496 1.63 -25.91 6.51
N LEU A 497 0.40 -26.26 6.11
CA LEU A 497 -0.82 -25.71 6.71
C LEU A 497 -0.90 -26.00 8.22
N LEU A 498 -0.70 -27.26 8.63
CA LEU A 498 -0.78 -27.67 10.03
C LEU A 498 0.29 -26.97 10.89
N CYS A 499 1.54 -26.90 10.41
CA CYS A 499 2.62 -26.19 11.09
C CYS A 499 2.30 -24.70 11.24
N THR A 500 1.80 -24.04 10.18
CA THR A 500 1.39 -22.63 10.23
C THR A 500 0.20 -22.42 11.15
N TRP A 501 -0.74 -23.37 11.22
CA TRP A 501 -1.94 -23.27 12.05
C TRP A 501 -1.60 -23.41 13.54
N LEU A 502 -0.78 -24.39 13.92
CA LEU A 502 -0.41 -24.65 15.31
C LEU A 502 0.63 -23.66 15.86
N SER A 503 1.46 -23.05 14.99
CA SER A 503 2.45 -22.07 15.43
C SER A 503 1.78 -20.89 16.14
N ASN A 504 2.34 -20.42 17.26
CA ASN A 504 1.79 -19.30 18.03
C ASN A 504 0.28 -19.44 18.38
N CYS A 505 -0.26 -20.67 18.50
CA CYS A 505 -1.67 -20.90 18.80
C CYS A 505 -1.85 -22.13 19.73
N PRO A 506 -1.74 -21.94 21.06
CA PRO A 506 -1.81 -23.05 22.02
C PRO A 506 -3.13 -23.84 21.97
N ILE A 507 -4.27 -23.18 21.74
CA ILE A 507 -5.56 -23.86 21.62
C ILE A 507 -5.63 -24.79 20.39
N ALA A 508 -5.01 -24.42 19.26
CA ALA A 508 -4.89 -25.31 18.12
C ALA A 508 -4.02 -26.53 18.43
N VAL A 509 -2.93 -26.34 19.20
CA VAL A 509 -2.09 -27.44 19.71
C VAL A 509 -2.92 -28.37 20.59
N THR A 510 -3.73 -27.84 21.52
CA THR A 510 -4.60 -28.63 22.38
C THR A 510 -5.62 -29.44 21.59
N HIS A 511 -6.29 -28.83 20.61
CA HIS A 511 -7.21 -29.56 19.71
C HIS A 511 -6.52 -30.66 18.91
N PHE A 512 -5.29 -30.42 18.44
CA PHE A 512 -4.51 -31.41 17.72
C PHE A 512 -4.08 -32.59 18.62
N LEU A 513 -3.62 -32.32 19.84
CA LEU A 513 -3.18 -33.33 20.80
C LEU A 513 -4.34 -34.10 21.44
N HIS A 514 -5.55 -33.52 21.46
CA HIS A 514 -6.73 -34.17 22.03
C HIS A 514 -7.08 -35.48 21.30
N ASN A 515 -6.83 -35.57 19.99
CA ASN A 515 -7.00 -36.82 19.26
C ASN A 515 -5.78 -37.74 19.47
N SER A 516 -6.01 -38.84 20.19
CA SER A 516 -4.98 -39.82 20.56
C SER A 516 -4.28 -40.51 19.38
N ALA A 517 -4.81 -40.42 18.15
CA ALA A 517 -4.17 -41.02 16.98
C ALA A 517 -3.01 -40.17 16.42
N ASN A 518 -3.00 -38.85 16.67
CA ASN A 518 -2.10 -37.92 16.00
C ASN A 518 -0.63 -38.09 16.44
N VAL A 519 -0.37 -38.15 17.75
CA VAL A 519 1.00 -38.31 18.29
C VAL A 519 1.64 -39.65 17.93
N PRO A 520 0.94 -40.81 18.06
CA PRO A 520 1.46 -42.09 17.57
C PRO A 520 1.78 -42.09 16.09
N PHE A 521 0.95 -41.46 15.24
CA PHE A 521 1.22 -41.32 13.82
C PHE A 521 2.52 -40.53 13.55
N LEU A 522 2.67 -39.33 14.13
CA LEU A 522 3.87 -38.51 13.94
C LEU A 522 5.13 -39.25 14.40
N THR A 523 5.05 -39.89 15.57
CA THR A 523 6.22 -40.59 16.14
C THR A 523 6.59 -41.84 15.36
N GLY A 524 5.62 -42.56 14.78
CA GLY A 524 5.87 -43.65 13.84
C GLY A 524 6.56 -43.15 12.56
N GLN A 525 6.02 -42.09 11.94
CA GLN A 525 6.58 -41.53 10.71
C GLN A 525 8.02 -41.02 10.87
N ILE A 526 8.34 -40.38 12.00
CA ILE A 526 9.68 -39.86 12.26
C ILE A 526 10.68 -41.00 12.60
N ALA A 527 10.22 -42.05 13.28
CA ALA A 527 11.06 -43.17 13.70
C ALA A 527 11.40 -44.16 12.57
N GLU A 528 10.54 -44.27 11.55
CA GLU A 528 10.76 -45.17 10.41
C GLU A 528 11.96 -44.74 9.57
N ASN A 529 12.69 -45.71 9.01
CA ASN A 529 13.78 -45.43 8.08
C ASN A 529 13.24 -45.50 6.64
N LEU A 530 12.61 -44.42 6.20
CA LEU A 530 12.01 -44.30 4.88
C LEU A 530 13.05 -43.84 3.82
N GLY A 531 12.72 -44.01 2.55
CA GLY A 531 13.58 -43.57 1.44
C GLY A 531 13.74 -42.05 1.37
N GLU A 532 14.70 -41.58 0.57
CA GLU A 532 15.05 -40.15 0.42
C GLU A 532 13.85 -39.27 0.07
N GLU A 533 12.97 -39.74 -0.82
CA GLU A 533 11.72 -39.07 -1.22
C GLU A 533 10.77 -38.74 -0.05
N GLU A 534 10.79 -39.54 1.01
CA GLU A 534 9.93 -39.36 2.18
C GLU A 534 10.59 -38.54 3.29
N GLN A 535 11.91 -38.29 3.21
CA GLN A 535 12.65 -37.56 4.25
C GLN A 535 12.09 -36.16 4.50
N LEU A 536 11.61 -35.49 3.45
CA LEU A 536 10.96 -34.19 3.61
C LEU A 536 9.69 -34.29 4.47
N VAL A 537 8.84 -35.29 4.23
CA VAL A 537 7.63 -35.52 5.02
C VAL A 537 7.99 -35.86 6.47
N GLN A 538 9.04 -36.66 6.69
CA GLN A 538 9.55 -36.96 8.04
C GLN A 538 10.03 -35.71 8.77
N GLY A 539 10.78 -34.84 8.09
CA GLY A 539 11.23 -33.57 8.66
C GLY A 539 10.08 -32.65 9.02
N LEU A 540 9.06 -32.54 8.15
CA LEU A 540 7.85 -31.76 8.42
C LEU A 540 7.02 -32.33 9.58
N CYS A 541 6.93 -33.66 9.71
CA CYS A 541 6.34 -34.31 10.89
C CYS A 541 7.11 -34.00 12.17
N ALA A 542 8.45 -33.98 12.11
CA ALA A 542 9.29 -33.58 13.24
C ALA A 542 9.05 -32.11 13.61
N LEU A 543 8.95 -31.21 12.64
CA LEU A 543 8.60 -29.82 12.87
C LEU A 543 7.22 -29.68 13.54
N LEU A 544 6.20 -30.38 13.04
CA LEU A 544 4.85 -30.32 13.62
C LEU A 544 4.80 -30.83 15.07
N LEU A 545 5.52 -31.92 15.37
CA LEU A 545 5.65 -32.42 16.74
C LEU A 545 6.44 -31.44 17.62
N GLY A 546 7.49 -30.82 17.09
CA GLY A 546 8.27 -29.79 17.77
C GLY A 546 7.44 -28.54 18.10
N ILE A 547 6.61 -28.07 17.17
CA ILE A 547 5.64 -26.99 17.35
C ILE A 547 4.64 -27.36 18.46
N SER A 548 4.13 -28.59 18.45
CA SER A 548 3.20 -29.11 19.45
C SER A 548 3.79 -29.20 20.85
N ILE A 549 5.12 -29.17 20.99
CA ILE A 549 5.82 -29.09 22.28
C ILE A 549 6.11 -27.63 22.63
N TYR A 550 6.64 -26.85 21.69
CA TYR A 550 7.08 -25.48 21.93
C TYR A 550 5.91 -24.56 22.33
N PHE A 551 4.79 -24.64 21.59
CA PHE A 551 3.58 -23.83 21.83
C PHE A 551 2.53 -24.52 22.72
N ASN A 552 2.88 -25.61 23.38
CA ASN A 552 2.01 -26.26 24.35
C ASN A 552 1.85 -25.36 25.59
N ASP A 553 0.66 -25.26 26.14
CA ASP A 553 0.36 -24.53 27.37
C ASP A 553 0.20 -25.45 28.60
N ASN A 554 0.44 -26.75 28.43
CA ASN A 554 0.24 -27.83 29.41
C ASN A 554 -1.21 -27.97 29.91
N SER A 555 -2.21 -27.40 29.20
CA SER A 555 -3.63 -27.54 29.56
C SER A 555 -4.15 -28.98 29.42
N LEU A 556 -3.56 -29.77 28.52
CA LEU A 556 -3.95 -31.16 28.27
C LEU A 556 -3.04 -32.15 29.01
N GLU A 557 -3.54 -32.74 30.09
CA GLU A 557 -2.77 -33.62 30.98
C GLU A 557 -2.18 -34.86 30.28
N SER A 558 -2.88 -35.41 29.26
CA SER A 558 -2.42 -36.58 28.52
C SER A 558 -1.13 -36.34 27.72
N TYR A 559 -0.91 -35.12 27.24
CA TYR A 559 0.20 -34.73 26.37
C TYR A 559 0.86 -33.40 26.78
N MET A 560 1.26 -33.30 28.05
CA MET A 560 2.12 -32.20 28.53
C MET A 560 3.49 -32.22 27.84
N LYS A 561 4.18 -31.06 27.82
CA LYS A 561 5.51 -30.90 27.19
C LYS A 561 6.49 -32.00 27.54
N GLU A 562 6.64 -32.27 28.83
CA GLU A 562 7.60 -33.24 29.34
C GLU A 562 7.27 -34.68 28.88
N LYS A 563 5.98 -35.04 28.87
CA LYS A 563 5.53 -36.35 28.38
C LYS A 563 5.87 -36.53 26.90
N LEU A 564 5.71 -35.48 26.09
CA LEU A 564 6.05 -35.49 24.66
C LEU A 564 7.58 -35.57 24.44
N LYS A 565 8.39 -34.82 25.21
CA LYS A 565 9.86 -34.91 25.16
C LYS A 565 10.36 -36.32 25.50
N GLN A 566 9.82 -36.92 26.56
CA GLN A 566 10.16 -38.30 26.94
C GLN A 566 9.73 -39.32 25.87
N LEU A 567 8.62 -39.05 25.16
CA LEU A 567 8.16 -39.91 24.07
C LEU A 567 9.12 -39.85 22.89
N ILE A 568 9.60 -38.66 22.51
CA ILE A 568 10.65 -38.49 21.50
C ILE A 568 11.91 -39.26 21.91
N GLU A 569 12.37 -39.09 23.14
CA GLU A 569 13.58 -39.76 23.65
C GLU A 569 13.46 -41.28 23.59
N LYS A 570 12.29 -41.84 23.97
CA LYS A 570 12.07 -43.29 24.01
C LYS A 570 11.81 -43.93 22.65
N ARG A 571 11.12 -43.25 21.72
CA ARG A 571 10.69 -43.83 20.44
C ARG A 571 11.59 -43.50 19.25
N ILE A 572 12.25 -42.35 19.28
CA ILE A 572 13.00 -41.82 18.13
C ILE A 572 14.47 -41.59 18.52
N GLY A 573 14.70 -41.01 19.70
CA GLY A 573 15.98 -40.45 20.13
C GLY A 573 16.07 -38.96 19.79
N LYS A 574 16.54 -38.13 20.74
CA LYS A 574 16.60 -36.66 20.59
C LYS A 574 17.47 -36.24 19.40
N GLU A 575 18.64 -36.84 19.24
CA GLU A 575 19.57 -36.54 18.13
C GLU A 575 18.95 -36.88 16.77
N ASN A 576 18.35 -38.06 16.65
CA ASN A 576 17.67 -38.50 15.43
C ASN A 576 16.49 -37.59 15.10
N PHE A 577 15.69 -37.17 16.08
CA PHE A 577 14.62 -36.19 15.87
C PHE A 577 15.12 -34.88 15.27
N ILE A 578 16.24 -34.34 15.77
CA ILE A 578 16.84 -33.10 15.26
C ILE A 578 17.47 -33.29 13.88
N GLU A 579 18.10 -34.45 13.62
CA GLU A 579 18.58 -34.79 12.29
C GLU A 579 17.44 -34.77 11.26
N LYS A 580 16.31 -35.41 11.58
CA LYS A 580 15.11 -35.44 10.73
C LYS A 580 14.53 -34.03 10.54
N LEU A 581 14.44 -33.22 11.60
CA LEU A 581 14.01 -31.82 11.51
C LEU A 581 14.86 -31.03 10.49
N GLY A 582 16.18 -31.24 10.49
CA GLY A 582 17.10 -30.60 9.56
C GLY A 582 16.98 -31.04 8.10
N PHE A 583 16.19 -32.06 7.75
CA PHE A 583 15.93 -32.43 6.35
C PHE A 583 15.18 -31.35 5.59
N ILE A 584 14.39 -30.51 6.28
CA ILE A 584 13.62 -29.44 5.65
C ILE A 584 14.57 -28.39 5.05
N SER A 585 15.49 -27.86 5.87
CA SER A 585 16.40 -26.78 5.47
C SER A 585 17.53 -27.25 4.54
N LYS A 586 17.82 -28.56 4.52
CA LYS A 586 18.80 -29.20 3.63
C LYS A 586 18.24 -29.63 2.28
N HIS A 587 16.92 -29.64 2.10
CA HIS A 587 16.31 -30.03 0.83
C HIS A 587 16.74 -29.08 -0.31
N GLU A 588 17.04 -29.62 -1.49
CA GLU A 588 17.60 -28.86 -2.62
C GLU A 588 16.75 -27.65 -3.04
N LEU A 589 15.42 -27.77 -2.95
CA LEU A 589 14.47 -26.70 -3.30
C LEU A 589 14.28 -25.62 -2.22
N TYR A 590 14.74 -25.84 -0.99
CA TYR A 590 14.49 -24.93 0.14
C TYR A 590 15.15 -23.56 -0.08
N SER A 591 16.42 -23.56 -0.50
CA SER A 591 17.19 -22.32 -0.72
C SER A 591 16.51 -21.44 -1.77
N ARG A 592 16.03 -22.02 -2.88
CA ARG A 592 15.33 -21.28 -3.95
C ARG A 592 14.02 -20.67 -3.44
N ALA A 593 13.20 -21.42 -2.70
CA ALA A 593 11.93 -20.93 -2.16
C ALA A 593 12.11 -19.78 -1.15
N SER A 594 13.23 -19.77 -0.41
CA SER A 594 13.53 -18.73 0.58
C SER A 594 13.89 -17.36 -0.02
N GLN A 595 14.22 -17.29 -1.32
CA GLN A 595 14.76 -16.08 -1.93
C GLN A 595 13.69 -15.03 -2.28
N LYS A 596 12.54 -15.46 -2.82
CA LYS A 596 11.52 -14.55 -3.34
C LYS A 596 10.11 -15.04 -3.04
N PRO A 597 9.13 -14.14 -2.82
CA PRO A 597 7.74 -14.51 -2.58
C PRO A 597 7.04 -15.19 -3.76
N GLN A 598 7.42 -14.89 -5.00
CA GLN A 598 6.73 -15.40 -6.19
C GLN A 598 6.96 -16.93 -6.35
N PRO A 599 5.89 -17.74 -6.48
CA PRO A 599 5.97 -19.18 -6.75
C PRO A 599 6.35 -19.46 -8.23
N ASN A 600 7.59 -19.17 -8.60
CA ASN A 600 8.10 -19.43 -9.95
C ASN A 600 8.79 -20.81 -10.03
N PHE A 601 7.95 -21.84 -10.02
CA PHE A 601 8.36 -23.24 -10.19
C PHE A 601 8.52 -23.58 -11.68
N PRO A 602 9.60 -24.27 -12.10
CA PRO A 602 9.80 -24.67 -13.49
C PRO A 602 8.69 -25.60 -14.03
N SER A 603 8.20 -26.50 -13.18
CA SER A 603 7.22 -27.54 -13.52
C SER A 603 6.53 -28.05 -12.23
N PRO A 604 5.42 -28.80 -12.34
CA PRO A 604 4.61 -29.22 -11.19
C PRO A 604 5.34 -29.96 -10.07
N GLU A 605 6.39 -30.72 -10.39
CA GLU A 605 7.21 -31.47 -9.43
C GLU A 605 8.02 -30.57 -8.49
N TYR A 606 8.31 -29.32 -8.88
CA TYR A 606 9.03 -28.35 -8.06
C TYR A 606 8.12 -27.57 -7.10
N MET A 607 6.79 -27.72 -7.21
CA MET A 607 5.81 -27.10 -6.32
C MET A 607 5.77 -27.87 -4.99
N ILE A 608 6.72 -27.54 -4.12
CA ILE A 608 6.96 -28.20 -2.83
C ILE A 608 6.93 -27.20 -1.67
N PHE A 609 7.78 -26.17 -1.71
CA PHE A 609 7.91 -25.18 -0.64
C PHE A 609 7.21 -23.86 -0.95
N ASP A 610 6.52 -23.31 0.04
CA ASP A 610 6.04 -21.93 0.06
C ASP A 610 7.09 -20.98 0.69
N HIS A 611 7.17 -19.75 0.18
CA HIS A 611 8.15 -18.76 0.66
C HIS A 611 7.95 -18.38 2.13
N GLU A 612 6.73 -18.09 2.56
CA GLU A 612 6.46 -17.68 3.94
C GLU A 612 6.66 -18.85 4.91
N PHE A 613 6.39 -20.09 4.46
CA PHE A 613 6.72 -21.28 5.24
C PHE A 613 8.23 -21.43 5.50
N THR A 614 9.10 -21.11 4.54
CA THR A 614 10.57 -21.16 4.78
C THR A 614 11.01 -20.19 5.88
N LYS A 615 10.30 -19.06 6.05
CA LYS A 615 10.57 -18.13 7.17
C LYS A 615 10.17 -18.75 8.51
N LEU A 616 9.02 -19.42 8.56
CA LEU A 616 8.56 -20.13 9.75
C LEU A 616 9.54 -21.24 10.17
N VAL A 617 10.07 -22.01 9.21
CA VAL A 617 11.10 -23.03 9.48
C VAL A 617 12.35 -22.37 10.07
N LYS A 618 12.86 -21.30 9.43
CA LYS A 618 14.05 -20.58 9.89
C LYS A 618 13.87 -19.99 11.30
N GLU A 619 12.68 -19.50 11.62
CA GLU A 619 12.33 -18.96 12.94
C GLU A 619 12.28 -20.06 14.00
N LEU A 620 11.65 -21.20 13.70
CA LEU A 620 11.31 -22.22 14.69
C LEU A 620 12.37 -23.32 14.87
N GLU A 621 13.15 -23.66 13.83
CA GLU A 621 14.09 -24.77 13.85
C GLU A 621 15.10 -24.65 15.02
N GLY A 622 15.68 -23.46 15.21
CA GLY A 622 16.66 -23.22 16.27
C GLY A 622 16.04 -23.24 17.68
N VAL A 623 14.86 -22.65 17.88
CA VAL A 623 14.21 -22.59 19.19
C VAL A 623 13.60 -23.94 19.60
N ILE A 624 13.06 -24.69 18.64
CA ILE A 624 12.59 -26.07 18.86
C ILE A 624 13.78 -26.96 19.22
N THR A 625 14.90 -26.86 18.52
CA THR A 625 16.11 -27.64 18.83
C THR A 625 16.55 -27.44 20.27
N LYS A 626 16.63 -26.18 20.72
CA LYS A 626 16.94 -25.85 22.12
C LYS A 626 15.89 -26.42 23.08
N ALA A 627 14.61 -26.29 22.77
CA ALA A 627 13.54 -26.80 23.61
C ALA A 627 13.59 -28.32 23.80
N ILE A 628 13.96 -29.10 22.78
CA ILE A 628 14.04 -30.57 22.88
C ILE A 628 15.21 -31.04 23.75
N TYR A 629 16.36 -30.35 23.70
CA TYR A 629 17.54 -30.71 24.49
C TYR A 629 17.48 -30.27 25.95
N LYS A 630 16.68 -29.25 26.28
CA LYS A 630 16.50 -28.78 27.67
C LYS A 630 16.12 -29.91 28.62
N SER A 631 16.71 -29.89 29.81
CA SER A 631 16.44 -30.83 30.90
C SER A 631 15.16 -30.46 31.66
N SER A 632 14.57 -31.43 32.36
CA SER A 632 13.33 -31.22 33.12
C SER A 632 13.47 -30.18 34.25
N GLU A 633 14.69 -30.04 34.78
CA GLU A 633 15.07 -29.09 35.82
C GLU A 633 15.17 -27.67 35.26
N GLU A 634 15.65 -27.53 34.03
CA GLU A 634 15.70 -26.26 33.30
C GLU A 634 14.32 -25.81 32.86
N ASP A 635 13.46 -26.72 32.38
CA ASP A 635 12.09 -26.41 32.01
C ASP A 635 11.27 -25.92 33.20
N LYS A 636 11.41 -26.54 34.38
CA LYS A 636 10.71 -26.09 35.60
C LYS A 636 11.14 -24.69 36.02
N LYS A 637 12.44 -24.39 35.93
CA LYS A 637 12.98 -23.05 36.23
C LYS A 637 12.49 -22.01 35.22
N GLU A 638 12.46 -22.34 33.92
CA GLU A 638 11.92 -21.41 32.92
C GLU A 638 10.40 -21.25 33.01
N GLU A 639 9.64 -22.29 33.36
CA GLU A 639 8.19 -22.15 33.60
C GLU A 639 7.91 -21.27 34.81
N GLU A 640 8.73 -21.37 35.86
CA GLU A 640 8.68 -20.49 37.03
C GLU A 640 9.03 -19.04 36.65
N VAL A 641 10.16 -18.85 35.95
CA VAL A 641 10.60 -17.53 35.46
C VAL A 641 9.60 -16.93 34.47
N LYS A 642 9.01 -17.74 33.59
CA LYS A 642 8.00 -17.31 32.61
C LYS A 642 6.70 -16.91 33.30
N LYS A 643 6.24 -17.62 34.33
CA LYS A 643 5.08 -17.20 35.13
C LYS A 643 5.33 -15.86 35.81
N THR A 644 6.52 -15.64 36.36
CA THR A 644 6.91 -14.35 36.95
C THR A 644 6.96 -13.24 35.88
N LEU A 645 7.47 -13.53 34.68
CA LEU A 645 7.50 -12.61 33.55
C LEU A 645 6.12 -12.32 32.98
N GLU A 646 5.22 -13.29 32.86
CA GLU A 646 3.83 -13.10 32.41
C GLU A 646 3.02 -12.29 33.43
N GLN A 647 3.28 -12.48 34.73
CA GLN A 647 2.76 -11.59 35.78
C GLN A 647 3.27 -10.16 35.57
N HIS A 648 4.57 -9.98 35.34
CA HIS A 648 5.11 -8.66 35.01
C HIS A 648 4.55 -8.07 33.71
N ASP A 649 4.37 -8.85 32.65
CA ASP A 649 3.87 -8.38 31.36
C ASP A 649 2.37 -8.05 31.42
N SER A 650 1.60 -8.76 32.26
CA SER A 650 0.21 -8.41 32.57
C SER A 650 0.11 -7.05 33.27
N ILE A 651 1.02 -6.78 34.21
CA ILE A 651 1.13 -5.49 34.91
C ILE A 651 1.53 -4.39 33.90
N VAL A 652 2.53 -4.63 33.06
CA VAL A 652 2.97 -3.69 32.01
C VAL A 652 1.86 -3.42 30.99
N THR A 653 1.08 -4.43 30.61
CA THR A 653 -0.05 -4.29 29.69
C THR A 653 -1.17 -3.46 30.32
N HIS A 654 -1.42 -3.63 31.62
CA HIS A 654 -2.35 -2.77 32.36
C HIS A 654 -1.88 -1.30 32.33
N TYR A 655 -0.60 -1.04 32.61
CA TYR A 655 -0.04 0.32 32.50
C TYR A 655 -0.10 0.89 31.08
N LYS A 656 0.20 0.10 30.04
CA LYS A 656 0.10 0.53 28.63
C LYS A 656 -1.33 0.87 28.23
N ASN A 657 -2.32 0.10 28.69
CA ASN A 657 -3.73 0.39 28.42
C ASN A 657 -4.17 1.69 29.12
N MET A 658 -3.74 1.90 30.37
CA MET A 658 -3.99 3.15 31.09
C MET A 658 -3.36 4.36 30.38
N ILE A 659 -2.12 4.23 29.89
CA ILE A 659 -1.45 5.29 29.11
C ILE A 659 -2.21 5.57 27.81
N ARG A 660 -2.66 4.53 27.08
CA ARG A 660 -3.46 4.73 25.85
C ARG A 660 -4.77 5.43 26.11
N GLU A 661 -5.45 5.09 27.20
CA GLU A 661 -6.70 5.73 27.59
C GLU A 661 -6.47 7.20 27.96
N GLN A 662 -5.38 7.49 28.67
CA GLN A 662 -4.94 8.85 28.96
C GLN A 662 -4.57 9.63 27.70
N ASP A 663 -3.85 9.02 26.74
CA ASP A 663 -3.49 9.64 25.46
C ASP A 663 -4.74 9.94 24.63
N LEU A 664 -5.73 9.03 24.61
CA LEU A 664 -6.99 9.22 23.89
C LEU A 664 -7.78 10.42 24.47
N GLN A 665 -7.84 10.51 25.81
CA GLN A 665 -8.46 11.63 26.51
C GLN A 665 -7.70 12.95 26.25
N LEU A 666 -6.37 12.91 26.21
CA LEU A 666 -5.53 14.06 25.88
C LEU A 666 -5.76 14.54 24.45
N GLU A 667 -5.87 13.63 23.50
CA GLU A 667 -6.15 13.94 22.09
C GLU A 667 -7.55 14.56 21.94
N GLU A 668 -8.56 14.00 22.62
CA GLU A 668 -9.92 14.53 22.63
C GLU A 668 -9.97 15.94 23.24
N LEU A 669 -9.29 16.16 24.37
CA LEU A 669 -9.16 17.48 24.99
C LEU A 669 -8.43 18.48 24.06
N LYS A 670 -7.35 18.07 23.39
CA LYS A 670 -6.66 18.91 22.40
C LYS A 670 -7.56 19.27 21.22
N GLN A 671 -8.36 18.33 20.73
CA GLN A 671 -9.28 18.56 19.62
C GLN A 671 -10.42 19.50 20.02
N GLN A 672 -10.94 19.38 21.24
CA GLN A 672 -11.91 20.32 21.82
C GLN A 672 -11.30 21.73 21.97
N ILE A 673 -10.07 21.85 22.50
CA ILE A 673 -9.37 23.13 22.62
C ILE A 673 -9.16 23.77 21.23
N SER A 674 -8.76 22.99 20.23
CA SER A 674 -8.57 23.47 18.86
C SER A 674 -9.89 23.99 18.26
N THR A 675 -10.98 23.25 18.46
CA THR A 675 -12.31 23.63 17.97
C THR A 675 -12.79 24.92 18.64
N LEU A 676 -12.66 25.02 19.97
CA LEU A 676 -13.01 26.22 20.72
C LEU A 676 -12.15 27.42 20.29
N LYS A 677 -10.86 27.21 20.03
CA LYS A 677 -9.95 28.27 19.56
C LYS A 677 -10.37 28.78 18.17
N CYS A 678 -10.71 27.89 17.24
CA CYS A 678 -11.20 28.26 15.91
C CYS A 678 -12.54 29.03 16.00
N GLN A 679 -13.47 28.58 16.84
CA GLN A 679 -14.73 29.30 17.09
C GLN A 679 -14.48 30.70 17.67
N ASN A 680 -13.53 30.84 18.59
CA ASN A 680 -13.19 32.12 19.19
C ASN A 680 -12.57 33.08 18.16
N GLU A 681 -11.68 32.61 17.31
CA GLU A 681 -11.13 33.40 16.19
C GLU A 681 -12.22 33.85 15.20
N GLN A 682 -13.18 32.97 14.89
CA GLN A 682 -14.33 33.30 14.04
C GLN A 682 -15.23 34.38 14.67
N LEU A 683 -15.57 34.23 15.95
CA LEU A 683 -16.36 35.21 16.69
C LEU A 683 -15.64 36.55 16.79
N GLN A 684 -14.33 36.54 17.05
CA GLN A 684 -13.52 37.76 17.12
C GLN A 684 -13.47 38.49 15.77
N THR A 685 -13.40 37.73 14.67
CA THR A 685 -13.47 38.30 13.31
C THR A 685 -14.85 38.90 13.03
N ALA A 686 -15.93 38.21 13.41
CA ALA A 686 -17.30 38.70 13.26
C ALA A 686 -17.56 39.97 14.06
N VAL A 687 -17.09 40.03 15.31
CA VAL A 687 -17.16 41.23 16.17
C VAL A 687 -16.40 42.39 15.50
N THR A 688 -15.20 42.14 14.98
CA THR A 688 -14.40 43.18 14.31
C THR A 688 -15.11 43.72 13.05
N GLN A 689 -15.74 42.85 12.26
CA GLN A 689 -16.56 43.25 11.12
C GLN A 689 -17.78 44.07 11.54
N GLN A 690 -18.52 43.66 12.57
CA GLN A 690 -19.67 44.41 13.07
C GLN A 690 -19.26 45.80 13.59
N VAL A 691 -18.15 45.89 14.32
CA VAL A 691 -17.60 47.19 14.78
C VAL A 691 -17.27 48.10 13.59
N SER A 692 -16.68 47.55 12.52
CA SER A 692 -16.41 48.33 11.30
C SER A 692 -17.68 48.81 10.59
N GLN A 693 -18.73 48.00 10.55
CA GLN A 693 -20.02 48.36 9.96
C GLN A 693 -20.73 49.43 10.78
N ILE A 694 -20.71 49.32 12.11
CA ILE A 694 -21.23 50.35 13.02
C ILE A 694 -20.48 51.66 12.79
N GLN A 695 -19.15 51.63 12.64
CA GLN A 695 -18.37 52.83 12.36
C GLN A 695 -18.73 53.46 11.01
N GLN A 696 -18.89 52.65 9.95
CA GLN A 696 -19.36 53.14 8.65
C GLN A 696 -20.76 53.77 8.72
N HIS A 697 -21.69 53.14 9.44
CA HIS A 697 -23.04 53.68 9.62
C HIS A 697 -23.01 54.99 10.42
N LYS A 698 -22.11 55.09 11.42
CA LYS A 698 -21.90 56.31 12.21
C LYS A 698 -21.35 57.44 11.35
N ASP A 699 -20.43 57.13 10.44
CA ASP A 699 -19.86 58.10 9.50
C ASP A 699 -20.88 58.52 8.43
N GLN A 700 -21.71 57.60 7.94
CA GLN A 700 -22.84 57.90 7.05
C GLN A 700 -23.90 58.77 7.75
N TYR A 701 -24.23 58.47 9.01
CA TYR A 701 -25.14 59.29 9.81
C TYR A 701 -24.60 60.70 10.02
N ASN A 702 -23.29 60.84 10.30
CA ASN A 702 -22.64 62.14 10.42
C ASN A 702 -22.64 62.90 9.08
N LEU A 703 -22.46 62.20 7.95
CA LEU A 703 -22.52 62.79 6.61
C LEU A 703 -23.93 63.30 6.27
N LEU A 704 -24.97 62.49 6.56
CA LEU A 704 -26.38 62.88 6.40
C LEU A 704 -26.76 64.04 7.31
N LYS A 705 -26.26 64.07 8.55
CA LYS A 705 -26.46 65.21 9.48
C LYS A 705 -25.84 66.50 8.96
N VAL A 706 -24.70 66.42 8.26
CA VAL A 706 -24.06 67.59 7.63
C VAL A 706 -24.78 68.03 6.35
N GLN A 707 -25.39 67.10 5.60
CA GLN A 707 -26.24 67.44 4.44
C GLN A 707 -27.57 68.09 4.85
N LEU A 708 -28.21 67.62 5.93
CA LEU A 708 -29.40 68.24 6.51
C LEU A 708 -29.14 69.59 7.21
N GLY A 709 -27.87 69.89 7.51
CA GLY A 709 -27.45 71.15 8.15
C GLY A 709 -27.11 72.29 7.17
N LYS A 710 -27.10 72.06 5.85
CA LYS A 710 -26.69 73.07 4.86
C LYS A 710 -27.79 73.67 3.99
N ASP A 711 -29.02 73.14 4.03
CA ASP A 711 -30.16 73.67 3.25
C ASP A 711 -31.22 74.32 4.13
N ASN A 712 -30.83 75.31 4.94
CA ASN A 712 -31.80 76.09 5.71
C ASN A 712 -31.42 77.57 5.83
N GLN A 713 -31.46 78.27 4.69
CA GLN A 713 -31.67 79.72 4.61
C GLN A 713 -31.99 80.15 3.16
N HIS A 714 -33.27 80.18 2.78
CA HIS A 714 -34.00 81.33 2.20
C HIS A 714 -35.35 80.90 1.58
N GLN A 715 -36.35 81.75 1.83
CA GLN A 715 -37.80 81.51 1.84
C GLN A 715 -38.51 81.58 0.47
N VAL A 716 -39.64 80.86 0.40
CA VAL A 716 -40.91 81.18 -0.29
C VAL A 716 -40.81 81.59 -1.77
N SER A 717 -41.10 80.65 -2.68
CA SER A 717 -41.71 80.97 -3.97
C SER A 717 -42.36 79.76 -4.64
N TYR A 718 -43.31 80.07 -5.52
CA TYR A 718 -44.35 79.23 -6.13
C TYR A 718 -43.87 78.32 -7.28
N SER A 719 -44.59 77.18 -7.42
CA SER A 719 -44.78 76.30 -8.60
C SER A 719 -43.56 75.52 -9.10
N ASP A 720 -43.60 74.26 -9.55
CA ASP A 720 -44.68 73.32 -9.88
C ASP A 720 -44.02 71.91 -9.95
N GLY A 721 -44.77 70.83 -9.72
CA GLY A 721 -44.33 69.46 -10.05
C GLY A 721 -44.22 68.43 -8.92
N ALA A 722 -45.38 67.86 -8.55
CA ALA A 722 -45.66 66.42 -8.36
C ALA A 722 -44.84 65.52 -7.38
N GLN A 723 -45.61 64.94 -6.44
CA GLN A 723 -45.49 63.59 -5.82
C GLN A 723 -44.58 63.37 -4.59
N MET A 724 -45.20 63.35 -3.40
CA MET A 724 -44.82 62.68 -2.14
C MET A 724 -46.10 62.66 -1.25
N ASN A 725 -46.40 61.71 -0.37
CA ASN A 725 -45.77 60.47 0.06
C ASN A 725 -46.90 59.61 0.65
N GLY A 726 -47.09 58.39 0.15
CA GLY A 726 -47.91 57.38 0.80
C GLY A 726 -47.15 56.78 1.99
N ILE A 727 -47.83 56.59 3.11
CA ILE A 727 -47.32 55.82 4.25
C ILE A 727 -47.00 54.42 3.73
N GLN A 728 -45.74 54.01 3.81
CA GLN A 728 -45.24 52.74 3.27
C GLN A 728 -45.77 51.54 4.08
N PRO A 729 -46.16 50.43 3.42
CA PRO A 729 -46.46 49.16 4.07
C PRO A 729 -45.26 48.52 4.80
N GLU A 730 -44.05 49.08 4.66
CA GLU A 730 -42.79 48.53 5.16
C GLU A 730 -42.63 48.62 6.69
N GLU A 731 -43.22 49.60 7.38
CA GLU A 731 -43.13 49.69 8.85
C GLU A 731 -43.97 48.62 9.55
N VAL A 732 -45.11 48.23 8.98
CA VAL A 732 -45.94 47.13 9.49
C VAL A 732 -45.33 45.76 9.16
N GLY A 733 -44.59 45.66 8.04
CA GLY A 733 -43.81 44.47 7.67
C GLY A 733 -42.63 44.22 8.61
N ARG A 734 -41.82 45.27 8.87
CA ARG A 734 -40.66 45.17 9.78
C ARG A 734 -41.07 44.80 11.21
N LEU A 735 -42.13 45.39 11.75
CA LEU A 735 -42.67 45.00 13.06
C LEU A 735 -43.22 43.57 13.09
N ARG A 736 -43.60 43.01 11.94
CA ARG A 736 -44.08 41.62 11.85
C ARG A 736 -42.91 40.64 11.86
N GLU A 737 -41.86 40.93 11.09
CA GLU A 737 -40.61 40.16 11.07
C GLU A 737 -39.92 40.18 12.43
N GLU A 738 -39.85 41.34 13.10
CA GLU A 738 -39.23 41.46 14.43
C GLU A 738 -39.99 40.68 15.51
N ILE A 739 -41.33 40.63 15.43
CA ILE A 739 -42.14 39.78 16.32
C ILE A 739 -41.94 38.28 16.03
N GLU A 740 -41.73 37.91 14.77
CA GLU A 740 -41.55 36.52 14.35
C GLU A 740 -40.16 36.01 14.72
N GLU A 741 -39.13 36.85 14.59
CA GLU A 741 -37.76 36.60 15.04
C GLU A 741 -37.68 36.49 16.57
N LEU A 742 -38.33 37.40 17.32
CA LEU A 742 -38.40 37.31 18.77
C LEU A 742 -39.14 36.05 19.26
N LYS A 743 -40.16 35.58 18.52
CA LYS A 743 -40.84 34.31 18.83
C LYS A 743 -39.96 33.09 18.55
N SER A 744 -39.22 33.08 17.43
CA SER A 744 -38.27 32.01 17.14
C SER A 744 -37.18 31.93 18.21
N ASN A 745 -36.69 33.07 18.68
CA ASN A 745 -35.73 33.12 19.78
C ASN A 745 -36.35 32.65 21.11
N GLN A 746 -37.62 32.99 21.37
CA GLN A 746 -38.35 32.49 22.54
C GLN A 746 -38.46 30.96 22.53
N GLU A 747 -38.78 30.34 21.39
CA GLU A 747 -38.82 28.87 21.26
C GLU A 747 -37.45 28.23 21.45
N LEU A 748 -36.38 28.83 20.93
CA LEU A 748 -35.02 28.33 21.12
C LEU A 748 -34.60 28.36 22.60
N LEU A 749 -34.84 29.48 23.29
CA LEU A 749 -34.58 29.60 24.73
C LEU A 749 -35.42 28.59 25.54
N GLN A 750 -36.65 28.31 25.11
CA GLN A 750 -37.53 27.35 25.78
C GLN A 750 -37.05 25.89 25.60
N SER A 751 -36.52 25.53 24.43
CA SER A 751 -35.86 24.24 24.21
C SER A 751 -34.56 24.09 25.03
N GLN A 752 -33.73 25.13 25.09
CA GLN A 752 -32.51 25.11 25.91
C GLN A 752 -32.82 24.98 27.40
N LEU A 753 -33.89 25.64 27.88
CA LEU A 753 -34.38 25.48 29.25
C LEU A 753 -34.81 24.03 29.53
N ALA A 754 -35.53 23.40 28.60
CA ALA A 754 -35.98 22.02 28.75
C ALA A 754 -34.82 21.01 28.75
N GLU A 755 -33.81 21.21 27.91
CA GLU A 755 -32.61 20.37 27.90
C GLU A 755 -31.81 20.50 29.21
N LYS A 756 -31.67 21.72 29.74
CA LYS A 756 -30.95 21.97 31.00
C LYS A 756 -31.72 21.45 32.22
N ASP A 757 -33.05 21.59 32.24
CA ASP A 757 -33.90 21.00 33.29
C ASP A 757 -33.80 19.45 33.27
N SER A 758 -33.77 18.84 32.08
CA SER A 758 -33.51 17.40 31.88
C SER A 758 -32.13 16.99 32.38
N PHE A 759 -31.09 17.78 32.09
CA PHE A 759 -29.73 17.51 32.53
C PHE A 759 -29.59 17.56 34.07
N ILE A 760 -30.28 18.49 34.72
CA ILE A 760 -30.32 18.58 36.20
C ILE A 760 -31.10 17.40 36.80
N GLU A 761 -32.19 16.93 36.18
CA GLU A 761 -32.88 15.71 36.63
C GLU A 761 -31.96 14.49 36.53
N ASN A 762 -31.22 14.33 35.43
CA ASN A 762 -30.28 13.24 35.24
C ASN A 762 -29.11 13.28 36.25
N LEU A 763 -28.62 14.47 36.59
CA LEU A 763 -27.60 14.65 37.64
C LEU A 763 -28.16 14.35 39.04
N LYS A 764 -29.41 14.73 39.33
CA LYS A 764 -30.07 14.40 40.60
C LYS A 764 -30.37 12.91 40.74
N SER A 765 -30.77 12.23 39.67
CA SER A 765 -31.02 10.77 39.68
C SER A 765 -29.73 9.96 39.84
N SER A 766 -28.57 10.57 39.60
CA SER A 766 -27.25 9.97 39.78
C SER A 766 -26.72 10.09 41.22
N GLN A 767 -27.44 10.77 42.14
CA GLN A 767 -27.10 10.76 43.56
C GLN A 767 -27.84 9.63 44.31
N PRO A 768 -27.14 8.75 45.05
CA PRO A 768 -27.79 7.71 45.84
C PRO A 768 -28.51 8.31 47.06
N SER A 769 -29.71 7.78 47.34
CA SER A 769 -30.49 8.10 48.53
C SER A 769 -29.70 7.86 49.83
N PRO A 770 -29.85 8.70 50.87
CA PRO A 770 -29.04 8.63 52.08
C PRO A 770 -29.46 7.44 52.95
N GLY A 771 -28.66 6.39 52.92
CA GLY A 771 -28.85 5.20 53.73
C GLY A 771 -27.59 4.36 53.87
N THR A 772 -26.86 4.61 54.96
CA THR A 772 -25.85 3.76 55.63
C THR A 772 -24.42 3.66 55.06
N ASN A 773 -23.49 4.16 55.90
CA ASN A 773 -22.05 3.88 56.06
C ASN A 773 -21.01 4.51 55.11
N GLU A 774 -20.65 5.76 55.45
CA GLU A 774 -19.28 6.25 55.80
C GLU A 774 -18.13 5.23 55.62
N GLN A 775 -17.02 5.47 54.92
CA GLN A 775 -16.17 6.65 54.75
C GLN A 775 -15.27 6.44 53.52
N SER A 776 -15.43 7.22 52.43
CA SER A 776 -14.36 7.55 51.43
C SER A 776 -14.93 8.25 50.17
N SER A 777 -15.61 9.39 50.29
CA SER A 777 -15.96 10.21 49.10
C SER A 777 -16.33 11.67 49.41
N ALA A 778 -15.65 12.31 50.37
CA ALA A 778 -16.03 13.66 50.81
C ALA A 778 -15.65 14.80 49.84
N THR A 779 -14.78 14.56 48.84
CA THR A 779 -14.32 15.59 47.88
C THR A 779 -15.13 15.64 46.58
N ALA A 780 -15.81 14.56 46.19
CA ALA A 780 -16.61 14.53 44.96
C ALA A 780 -18.01 15.16 45.13
N SER A 781 -18.66 14.96 46.29
CA SER A 781 -20.03 15.48 46.50
C SER A 781 -20.10 17.01 46.65
N ALA A 782 -19.00 17.65 47.08
CA ALA A 782 -18.92 19.11 47.20
C ALA A 782 -18.90 19.80 45.83
N ARG A 783 -18.12 19.27 44.87
CA ARG A 783 -18.06 19.79 43.48
C ARG A 783 -19.39 19.64 42.74
N ASP A 784 -20.04 18.49 42.88
CA ASP A 784 -21.35 18.24 42.26
C ASP A 784 -22.43 19.14 42.86
N SER A 785 -22.38 19.39 44.18
CA SER A 785 -23.31 20.29 44.85
C SER A 785 -23.10 21.75 44.44
N GLU A 786 -21.86 22.18 44.19
CA GLU A 786 -21.52 23.53 43.74
C GLU A 786 -21.94 23.74 42.27
N GLN A 787 -21.68 22.77 41.38
CA GLN A 787 -22.16 22.79 39.99
C GLN A 787 -23.68 22.79 39.87
N ILE A 788 -24.39 22.03 40.72
CA ILE A 788 -25.87 22.06 40.76
C ILE A 788 -26.38 23.43 41.24
N ALA A 789 -25.66 24.11 42.13
CA ALA A 789 -26.03 25.45 42.60
C ALA A 789 -25.83 26.51 41.50
N GLU A 790 -24.71 26.46 40.78
CA GLU A 790 -24.43 27.35 39.64
C GLU A 790 -25.45 27.16 38.50
N LEU A 791 -25.73 25.91 38.11
CA LEU A 791 -26.72 25.60 37.07
C LEU A 791 -28.14 26.05 37.45
N LYS A 792 -28.50 25.99 38.73
CA LYS A 792 -29.79 26.53 39.21
C LYS A 792 -29.85 28.06 39.15
N GLN A 793 -28.73 28.73 39.40
CA GLN A 793 -28.65 30.19 39.31
C GLN A 793 -28.75 30.65 37.85
N GLU A 794 -28.10 29.95 36.92
CA GLU A 794 -28.24 30.18 35.48
C GLU A 794 -29.67 29.91 34.97
N LEU A 795 -30.34 28.89 35.50
CA LEU A 795 -31.75 28.65 35.19
C LEU A 795 -32.67 29.79 35.63
N ALA A 796 -32.37 30.41 36.76
CA ALA A 796 -33.13 31.54 37.27
C ALA A 796 -32.92 32.80 36.40
N THR A 797 -31.70 33.05 35.92
CA THR A 797 -31.42 34.17 35.01
C THR A 797 -32.07 33.96 33.64
N LEU A 798 -32.01 32.76 33.09
CA LEU A 798 -32.69 32.40 31.82
C LEU A 798 -34.21 32.53 31.93
N LYS A 799 -34.82 32.06 33.04
CA LYS A 799 -36.26 32.25 33.28
C LYS A 799 -36.65 33.73 33.43
N SER A 800 -35.79 34.54 34.04
CA SER A 800 -35.99 36.00 34.12
C SER A 800 -35.95 36.66 32.74
N GLN A 801 -35.00 36.27 31.88
CA GLN A 801 -34.89 36.77 30.51
C GLN A 801 -36.07 36.34 29.63
N LEU A 802 -36.55 35.09 29.78
CA LEU A 802 -37.74 34.62 29.07
C LEU A 802 -38.99 35.43 29.45
N ASN A 803 -39.15 35.76 30.73
CA ASN A 803 -40.26 36.58 31.20
C ASN A 803 -40.15 38.03 30.69
N SER A 804 -38.95 38.61 30.60
CA SER A 804 -38.79 39.96 30.05
C SER A 804 -39.10 39.99 28.56
N GLN A 805 -38.61 39.03 27.78
CA GLN A 805 -38.93 38.91 26.34
C GLN A 805 -40.41 38.66 26.09
N SER A 806 -41.07 37.83 26.91
CA SER A 806 -42.52 37.63 26.84
C SER A 806 -43.28 38.94 27.07
N SER A 807 -42.85 39.75 28.04
CA SER A 807 -43.46 41.06 28.30
C SER A 807 -43.26 42.06 27.15
N GLU A 808 -42.11 42.00 26.48
CA GLU A 808 -41.76 42.85 25.35
C GLU A 808 -42.55 42.47 24.08
N ILE A 809 -42.68 41.17 23.81
CA ILE A 809 -43.54 40.64 22.74
C ILE A 809 -45.00 41.08 22.96
N THR A 810 -45.47 41.02 24.21
CA THR A 810 -46.84 41.46 24.54
C THR A 810 -47.02 42.95 24.29
N LYS A 811 -46.02 43.77 24.61
CA LYS A 811 -46.00 45.22 24.39
C LYS A 811 -46.00 45.57 22.89
N LEU A 812 -45.16 44.91 22.09
CA LEU A 812 -45.12 45.10 20.64
C LEU A 812 -46.41 44.60 19.96
N GLN A 813 -47.03 43.54 20.48
CA GLN A 813 -48.35 43.09 20.01
C GLN A 813 -49.45 44.11 20.29
N THR A 814 -49.44 44.77 21.47
CA THR A 814 -50.37 45.86 21.76
C THR A 814 -50.13 47.08 20.86
N GLU A 815 -48.87 47.45 20.60
CA GLU A 815 -48.52 48.57 19.72
C GLU A 815 -48.94 48.31 18.26
N LYS A 816 -48.77 47.08 17.78
CA LYS A 816 -49.33 46.61 16.50
C LYS A 816 -50.86 46.71 16.46
N GLN A 817 -51.54 46.35 17.56
CA GLN A 817 -53.01 46.45 17.65
C GLN A 817 -53.48 47.91 17.64
N GLU A 818 -52.77 48.81 18.31
CA GLU A 818 -53.04 50.25 18.28
C GLU A 818 -52.80 50.86 16.89
N LEU A 819 -51.75 50.44 16.17
CA LEU A 819 -51.49 50.85 14.79
C LEU A 819 -52.57 50.32 13.84
N LEU A 820 -52.97 49.05 13.97
CA LEU A 820 -54.09 48.48 13.21
C LEU A 820 -55.41 49.20 13.49
N GLN A 821 -55.71 49.54 14.75
CA GLN A 821 -56.87 50.34 15.11
C GLN A 821 -56.79 51.77 14.56
N LYS A 822 -55.62 52.41 14.50
CA LYS A 822 -55.42 53.69 13.82
C LYS A 822 -55.64 53.59 12.31
N THR A 823 -55.28 52.46 11.71
CA THR A 823 -55.51 52.18 10.27
C THR A 823 -56.99 51.90 9.98
N GLU A 824 -57.70 51.21 10.88
CA GLU A 824 -59.16 50.99 10.81
C GLU A 824 -59.98 52.24 11.17
N ALA A 825 -59.46 53.13 12.03
CA ALA A 825 -60.08 54.42 12.38
C ALA A 825 -59.99 55.45 11.24
N PHE A 826 -59.02 55.30 10.32
CA PHE A 826 -58.95 56.08 9.07
C PHE A 826 -59.92 55.56 7.99
N ALA A 827 -60.49 54.36 8.16
CA ALA A 827 -61.36 53.69 7.19
C ALA A 827 -62.87 53.84 7.46
N LYS A 828 -63.31 54.69 8.41
CA LYS A 828 -64.75 54.97 8.65
C LYS A 828 -65.06 56.45 8.89
N SER A 829 -65.34 57.19 7.81
CA SER A 829 -66.35 58.28 7.81
C SER A 829 -66.90 58.66 6.40
N VAL A 830 -67.92 57.89 5.94
CA VAL A 830 -69.24 58.26 5.30
C VAL A 830 -69.28 59.02 3.94
N PRO A 831 -70.29 58.88 3.00
CA PRO A 831 -71.41 57.92 2.74
C PRO A 831 -71.53 57.34 1.28
N VAL A 832 -72.47 56.38 1.12
CA VAL A 832 -73.02 55.57 -0.01
C VAL A 832 -74.07 56.35 -0.88
N PRO A 833 -74.69 55.93 -2.04
CA PRO A 833 -74.48 54.90 -3.12
C PRO A 833 -74.58 55.42 -4.61
N GLY A 834 -74.29 54.55 -5.61
CA GLY A 834 -75.15 54.40 -6.81
C GLY A 834 -74.49 54.30 -8.21
N GLU A 835 -74.65 53.13 -8.88
CA GLU A 835 -74.77 52.80 -10.34
C GLU A 835 -73.66 53.30 -11.33
N SER A 836 -73.24 52.65 -12.43
CA SER A 836 -73.72 51.51 -13.23
C SER A 836 -72.61 51.00 -14.18
N GLU A 837 -72.76 49.73 -14.59
CA GLU A 837 -72.49 49.13 -15.91
C GLU A 837 -71.11 49.02 -16.62
N THR A 838 -70.87 47.78 -17.07
CA THR A 838 -70.15 47.33 -18.30
C THR A 838 -68.62 47.41 -18.35
N VAL A 839 -67.94 46.29 -18.05
CA VAL A 839 -66.90 45.60 -18.87
C VAL A 839 -66.57 44.27 -18.15
N ILE A 840 -67.22 43.16 -18.52
CA ILE A 840 -66.85 41.80 -18.05
C ILE A 840 -66.68 40.93 -19.28
N ALA A 841 -65.49 40.97 -19.89
CA ALA A 841 -65.07 40.03 -20.92
C ALA A 841 -63.56 39.73 -20.92
N THR A 842 -62.80 40.22 -19.94
CA THR A 842 -61.32 40.06 -19.87
C THR A 842 -60.79 39.62 -18.51
N LYS A 843 -61.67 39.29 -17.54
CA LYS A 843 -61.27 38.83 -16.19
C LYS A 843 -61.42 37.32 -15.95
N THR A 844 -62.01 36.57 -16.87
CA THR A 844 -62.28 35.14 -16.68
C THR A 844 -61.09 34.23 -17.02
N THR A 845 -60.16 34.67 -17.88
CA THR A 845 -58.97 33.88 -18.25
C THR A 845 -57.81 33.99 -17.24
N ASP A 846 -57.72 35.08 -16.49
CA ASP A 846 -56.66 35.30 -15.48
C ASP A 846 -56.97 34.61 -14.13
N VAL A 847 -58.27 34.42 -13.84
CA VAL A 847 -58.74 33.73 -12.63
C VAL A 847 -58.64 32.21 -12.77
N GLU A 848 -58.89 31.64 -13.95
CA GLU A 848 -58.70 30.20 -14.21
C GLU A 848 -57.21 29.80 -14.20
N GLY A 849 -56.31 30.66 -14.71
CA GLY A 849 -54.86 30.44 -14.62
C GLY A 849 -54.33 30.46 -13.18
N ARG A 850 -54.78 31.43 -12.37
CA ARG A 850 -54.45 31.49 -10.93
C ARG A 850 -55.01 30.31 -10.13
N LEU A 851 -56.20 29.82 -10.47
CA LEU A 851 -56.80 28.65 -9.81
C LEU A 851 -56.01 27.36 -10.13
N SER A 852 -55.54 27.20 -11.36
CA SER A 852 -54.71 26.05 -11.75
C SER A 852 -53.32 26.10 -11.11
N ALA A 853 -52.70 27.28 -10.99
CA ALA A 853 -51.42 27.45 -10.32
C ALA A 853 -51.52 27.12 -8.81
N LEU A 854 -52.57 27.62 -8.15
CA LEU A 854 -52.86 27.30 -6.74
C LEU A 854 -53.13 25.80 -6.54
N LEU A 855 -53.84 25.14 -7.44
CA LEU A 855 -54.08 23.69 -7.35
C LEU A 855 -52.80 22.86 -7.52
N GLN A 856 -51.87 23.32 -8.35
CA GLN A 856 -50.58 22.67 -8.54
C GLN A 856 -49.65 22.86 -7.33
N GLU A 857 -49.58 24.09 -6.79
CA GLU A 857 -48.86 24.41 -5.56
C GLU A 857 -49.41 23.62 -4.35
N THR A 858 -50.74 23.48 -4.26
CA THR A 858 -51.37 22.65 -3.21
C THR A 858 -51.02 21.16 -3.35
N LYS A 859 -50.79 20.67 -4.58
CA LYS A 859 -50.39 19.29 -4.84
C LYS A 859 -48.92 19.05 -4.52
N GLU A 860 -48.06 20.02 -4.81
CA GLU A 860 -46.63 19.99 -4.47
C GLU A 860 -46.43 20.03 -2.95
N LEU A 861 -47.09 20.95 -2.24
CA LEU A 861 -47.09 21.00 -0.77
C LEU A 861 -47.62 19.71 -0.15
N LYS A 862 -48.60 19.05 -0.76
CA LYS A 862 -49.13 17.77 -0.27
C LYS A 862 -48.12 16.62 -0.43
N ASN A 863 -47.32 16.63 -1.49
CA ASN A 863 -46.25 15.66 -1.69
C ASN A 863 -45.07 15.92 -0.74
N GLU A 864 -44.75 17.18 -0.49
CA GLU A 864 -43.70 17.60 0.45
C GLU A 864 -44.07 17.24 1.90
N ILE A 865 -45.32 17.46 2.31
CA ILE A 865 -45.84 16.98 3.61
C ILE A 865 -45.75 15.46 3.71
N LYS A 866 -45.97 14.72 2.62
CA LYS A 866 -45.85 13.27 2.61
C LYS A 866 -44.39 12.83 2.77
N ALA A 867 -43.46 13.45 2.05
CA ALA A 867 -42.03 13.16 2.16
C ALA A 867 -41.50 13.47 3.58
N LEU A 868 -41.85 14.63 4.15
CA LEU A 868 -41.51 14.99 5.52
C LEU A 868 -42.12 14.04 6.55
N SER A 869 -43.30 13.46 6.27
CA SER A 869 -43.90 12.45 7.16
C SER A 869 -43.16 11.11 7.12
N GLU A 870 -42.65 10.71 5.95
CA GLU A 870 -41.86 9.48 5.78
C GLU A 870 -40.47 9.63 6.41
N GLU A 871 -39.85 10.81 6.28
CA GLU A 871 -38.58 11.15 6.94
C GLU A 871 -38.74 11.19 8.47
N ARG A 872 -39.84 11.75 8.98
CA ARG A 872 -40.16 11.74 10.41
C ARG A 872 -40.34 10.31 10.96
N THR A 873 -40.90 9.39 10.17
CA THR A 873 -40.98 7.97 10.58
C THR A 873 -39.61 7.28 10.60
N ALA A 874 -38.73 7.58 9.65
CA ALA A 874 -37.37 7.04 9.63
C ALA A 874 -36.52 7.54 10.82
N ILE A 875 -36.62 8.83 11.15
CA ILE A 875 -35.95 9.41 12.32
C ILE A 875 -36.49 8.80 13.62
N LYS A 876 -37.79 8.51 13.68
CA LYS A 876 -38.42 7.83 14.82
C LYS A 876 -37.86 6.42 15.02
N GLU A 877 -37.73 5.63 13.95
CA GLU A 877 -37.13 4.28 14.01
C GLU A 877 -35.64 4.31 14.40
N GLN A 878 -34.88 5.29 13.90
CA GLN A 878 -33.48 5.50 14.33
C GLN A 878 -33.39 5.86 15.82
N LEU A 879 -34.30 6.71 16.32
CA LEU A 879 -34.33 7.09 17.73
C LEU A 879 -34.64 5.88 18.63
N ASP A 880 -35.61 5.05 18.23
CA ASP A 880 -35.98 3.83 18.98
C ASP A 880 -34.84 2.79 18.96
N SER A 881 -34.14 2.64 17.84
CA SER A 881 -32.91 1.83 17.75
C SER A 881 -31.80 2.35 18.67
N SER A 882 -31.57 3.67 18.68
CA SER A 882 -30.53 4.29 19.49
C SER A 882 -30.83 4.14 20.98
N ASN A 883 -32.09 4.29 21.39
CA ASN A 883 -32.54 4.05 22.76
C ASN A 883 -32.35 2.59 23.20
N SER A 884 -32.55 1.62 22.30
CA SER A 884 -32.26 0.21 22.60
C SER A 884 -30.76 -0.02 22.82
N THR A 885 -29.89 0.64 22.05
CA THR A 885 -28.43 0.56 22.23
C THR A 885 -28.01 1.19 23.56
N ILE A 886 -28.58 2.34 23.94
CA ILE A 886 -28.33 2.98 25.24
C ILE A 886 -28.70 2.05 26.40
N ALA A 887 -29.83 1.34 26.31
CA ALA A 887 -30.24 0.38 27.34
C ALA A 887 -29.27 -0.82 27.46
N ILE A 888 -28.72 -1.30 26.34
CA ILE A 888 -27.70 -2.36 26.34
C ILE A 888 -26.42 -1.87 27.02
N LEU A 889 -25.94 -0.69 26.63
CA LEU A 889 -24.73 -0.08 27.19
C LEU A 889 -24.86 0.23 28.68
N GLN A 890 -26.04 0.67 29.15
CA GLN A 890 -26.30 0.83 30.59
C GLN A 890 -26.24 -0.49 31.34
N ASN A 891 -26.72 -1.59 30.75
CA ASN A 891 -26.67 -2.89 31.39
C ASN A 891 -25.24 -3.45 31.46
N GLU A 892 -24.44 -3.21 30.42
CA GLU A 892 -23.01 -3.55 30.42
C GLU A 892 -22.22 -2.70 31.43
N LYS A 893 -22.50 -1.39 31.52
CA LYS A 893 -21.90 -0.52 32.53
C LYS A 893 -22.18 -1.02 33.94
N ASN A 894 -23.41 -1.37 34.25
CA ASN A 894 -23.78 -1.89 35.58
C ASN A 894 -23.07 -3.22 35.88
N LYS A 895 -22.88 -4.07 34.87
CA LYS A 895 -22.15 -5.34 35.04
C LYS A 895 -20.66 -5.10 35.33
N LEU A 896 -20.03 -4.16 34.61
CA LEU A 896 -18.65 -3.78 34.84
C LEU A 896 -18.43 -3.13 36.21
N GLU A 897 -19.39 -2.34 36.71
CA GLU A 897 -19.33 -1.78 38.06
C GLU A 897 -19.34 -2.86 39.15
N VAL A 898 -20.09 -3.95 38.96
CA VAL A 898 -20.08 -5.11 39.87
C VAL A 898 -18.74 -5.84 39.81
N ASP A 899 -18.22 -6.10 38.62
CA ASP A 899 -16.93 -6.80 38.44
C ASP A 899 -15.77 -5.98 39.07
N ILE A 900 -15.80 -4.65 38.97
CA ILE A 900 -14.83 -3.75 39.62
C ILE A 900 -14.95 -3.82 41.15
N ALA A 901 -16.16 -3.89 41.70
CA ALA A 901 -16.37 -4.00 43.14
C ALA A 901 -15.86 -5.34 43.69
N ASP A 902 -16.11 -6.44 42.97
CA ASP A 902 -15.61 -7.77 43.32
C ASP A 902 -14.07 -7.83 43.22
N SER A 903 -13.49 -7.23 42.18
CA SER A 903 -12.02 -7.18 42.02
C SER A 903 -11.33 -6.35 43.11
N LYS A 904 -11.93 -5.22 43.54
CA LYS A 904 -11.42 -4.45 44.70
C LYS A 904 -11.44 -5.26 45.99
N LYS A 905 -12.48 -6.06 46.19
CA LYS A 905 -12.57 -6.94 47.36
C LYS A 905 -11.49 -8.03 47.35
N GLU A 906 -11.21 -8.62 46.20
CA GLU A 906 -10.10 -9.56 46.04
C GLU A 906 -8.73 -8.90 46.28
N GLN A 907 -8.56 -7.63 45.87
CA GLN A 907 -7.36 -6.85 46.14
C GLN A 907 -7.15 -6.60 47.64
N ASP A 908 -8.21 -6.26 48.38
CA ASP A 908 -8.16 -6.06 49.82
C ASP A 908 -7.85 -7.38 50.56
N ASP A 909 -8.45 -8.50 50.14
CA ASP A 909 -8.15 -9.83 50.69
C ASP A 909 -6.68 -10.24 50.44
N LEU A 910 -6.12 -9.88 49.28
CA LEU A 910 -4.72 -10.11 48.96
C LEU A 910 -3.77 -9.26 49.80
N LEU A 911 -4.10 -7.99 50.06
CA LEU A 911 -3.34 -7.11 50.95
C LEU A 911 -3.28 -7.66 52.38
N VAL A 912 -4.40 -8.23 52.86
CA VAL A 912 -4.43 -8.91 54.16
C VAL A 912 -3.51 -10.13 54.18
N LEU A 913 -3.52 -10.94 53.11
CA LEU A 913 -2.63 -12.11 52.99
C LEU A 913 -1.15 -11.73 52.94
N LEU A 914 -0.80 -10.65 52.25
CA LEU A 914 0.56 -10.11 52.18
C LEU A 914 1.03 -9.61 53.56
N ALA A 915 0.19 -8.88 54.28
CA ALA A 915 0.49 -8.44 55.64
C ALA A 915 0.72 -9.62 56.61
N ASP A 916 -0.08 -10.68 56.48
CA ASP A 916 0.07 -11.93 57.26
C ASP A 916 1.37 -12.67 56.90
N GLN A 917 1.78 -12.61 55.63
CA GLN A 917 3.02 -13.20 55.13
C GLN A 917 4.24 -12.42 55.63
N ASP A 918 4.19 -11.08 55.63
CA ASP A 918 5.24 -10.23 56.17
C ASP A 918 5.42 -10.43 57.68
N GLN A 919 4.33 -10.56 58.44
CA GLN A 919 4.41 -10.93 59.86
C GLN A 919 5.08 -12.30 60.07
N LYS A 920 4.75 -13.29 59.24
CA LYS A 920 5.40 -14.61 59.29
C LYS A 920 6.89 -14.51 58.96
N ILE A 921 7.26 -13.78 57.92
CA ILE A 921 8.66 -13.56 57.53
C ILE A 921 9.42 -12.86 58.66
N PHE A 922 8.85 -11.84 59.27
CA PHE A 922 9.42 -11.16 60.43
C PHE A 922 9.63 -12.12 61.61
N SER A 923 8.63 -12.96 61.92
CA SER A 923 8.73 -13.96 62.99
C SER A 923 9.81 -15.01 62.72
N LEU A 924 10.01 -15.41 61.45
CA LEU A 924 11.03 -16.35 61.03
C LEU A 924 12.42 -15.72 61.05
N LYS A 925 12.57 -14.47 60.60
CA LYS A 925 13.82 -13.69 60.71
C LYS A 925 14.25 -13.54 62.17
N ASN A 926 13.32 -13.30 63.10
CA ASN A 926 13.63 -13.24 64.53
C ASN A 926 14.05 -14.60 65.10
N LYS A 927 13.38 -15.70 64.74
CA LYS A 927 13.82 -17.06 65.12
C LYS A 927 15.21 -17.41 64.56
N LEU A 928 15.53 -16.96 63.35
CA LEU A 928 16.85 -17.15 62.75
C LEU A 928 17.94 -16.35 63.49
N LYS A 929 17.63 -15.11 63.92
CA LYS A 929 18.50 -14.32 64.80
C LYS A 929 18.72 -15.00 66.17
N GLU A 930 17.67 -15.58 66.78
CA GLU A 930 17.79 -16.34 68.05
C GLU A 930 18.63 -17.62 67.92
N LEU A 931 18.66 -18.24 66.75
CA LEU A 931 19.43 -19.46 66.47
C LEU A 931 20.90 -19.18 66.04
N GLY A 932 21.33 -17.92 66.05
CA GLY A 932 22.72 -17.52 65.78
C GLY A 932 23.11 -17.42 64.30
N HIS A 933 22.13 -17.35 63.39
CA HIS A 933 22.38 -17.13 61.96
C HIS A 933 22.34 -15.63 61.62
N PRO A 934 23.31 -15.10 60.84
CA PRO A 934 23.28 -13.72 60.37
C PRO A 934 22.18 -13.54 59.31
N VAL A 935 21.34 -12.52 59.48
CA VAL A 935 20.32 -12.11 58.50
C VAL A 935 20.79 -10.79 57.92
N GLU A 936 21.05 -10.74 56.61
CA GLU A 936 21.42 -9.51 55.90
C GLU A 936 20.21 -8.55 55.84
N GLU A 937 20.43 -7.30 56.24
CA GLU A 937 19.47 -6.21 56.14
C GLU A 937 19.73 -5.49 54.82
N GLU A 938 18.98 -5.83 53.77
CA GLU A 938 18.91 -5.03 52.54
C GLU A 938 17.79 -4.01 52.69
N ASP A 939 18.12 -2.82 53.18
CA ASP A 939 17.38 -1.57 52.99
C ASP A 939 18.37 -0.42 53.21
N GLU A 940 18.92 0.15 52.11
CA GLU A 940 19.39 1.54 51.96
C GLU A 940 20.32 1.64 50.73
N LEU A 941 19.78 1.99 49.55
CA LEU A 941 20.57 2.55 48.45
C LEU A 941 19.83 3.74 47.82
N GLU A 942 20.23 4.92 48.30
CA GLU A 942 20.42 6.22 47.64
C GLU A 942 19.80 6.45 46.24
N SER A 943 18.81 7.35 46.19
CA SER A 943 18.44 8.11 45.00
C SER A 943 19.30 9.39 44.93
N GLY A 944 20.34 9.37 44.09
CA GLY A 944 21.09 10.54 43.68
C GLY A 944 21.21 10.55 42.16
N ASP A 945 20.50 11.48 41.53
CA ASP A 945 20.96 12.31 40.39
C ASP A 945 19.74 13.06 39.82
N GLN A 946 19.65 14.32 40.24
CA GLN A 946 18.91 15.39 39.56
C GLN A 946 19.94 16.11 38.67
N ASP A 947 19.74 16.07 37.36
CA ASP A 947 20.31 17.05 36.43
C ASP A 947 19.13 17.76 35.73
N ASP A 948 19.04 19.06 36.04
CA ASP A 948 18.81 20.19 35.15
C ASP A 948 17.71 20.10 34.09
N GLU A 949 16.61 20.81 34.34
CA GLU A 949 16.03 21.82 33.45
C GLU A 949 14.90 22.54 34.20
N ASP A 950 15.16 23.76 34.65
CA ASP A 950 14.21 24.89 34.61
C ASP A 950 14.91 26.13 35.20
N ASP A 951 14.95 27.22 34.42
CA ASP A 951 14.54 28.57 34.84
C ASP A 951 15.12 29.64 33.88
N GLU A 952 14.32 30.05 32.91
CA GLU A 952 14.27 31.46 32.49
C GLU A 952 13.07 32.09 33.19
N ASP A 953 13.32 32.84 34.26
CA ASP A 953 12.57 34.06 34.54
C ASP A 953 13.47 35.04 35.32
N GLU A 954 13.78 36.14 34.63
CA GLU A 954 14.37 37.36 35.17
C GLU A 954 13.42 37.93 36.26
N ASP A 955 13.92 38.29 37.45
CA ASP A 955 14.05 39.71 37.79
C ASP A 955 14.79 39.97 39.13
N ASP A 956 15.68 40.94 39.04
CA ASP A 956 16.15 41.90 40.04
C ASP A 956 16.68 41.45 41.42
N GLY A 957 18.03 41.43 41.49
CA GLY A 957 18.79 41.74 42.69
C GLY A 957 19.93 42.73 42.41
N LYS A 958 19.68 44.03 42.55
CA LYS A 958 20.74 45.03 42.73
C LYS A 958 20.83 45.42 44.19
N GLU A 959 21.92 45.00 44.85
CA GLU A 959 22.79 45.92 45.60
C GLU A 959 24.11 45.24 46.02
N GLN A 960 25.17 45.63 45.31
CA GLN A 960 26.50 46.05 45.79
C GLN A 960 27.16 45.23 46.93
N GLY A 961 28.36 44.68 46.79
CA GLY A 961 29.50 45.06 45.97
C GLY A 961 30.74 45.18 46.86
N HIS A 962 31.85 44.53 46.51
CA HIS A 962 33.19 45.13 46.53
C HIS A 962 34.29 44.14 46.12
N ILE A 963 35.06 44.61 45.12
CA ILE A 963 36.42 44.26 44.68
C ILE A 963 36.55 43.07 43.74
#